data_AF-A0A497BJ86-F1
#
_entry.id   AF-A0A497BJ86-F1
#
_cell.length_a   1.000
_cell.length_b   1.000
_cell.length_c   1.000
_cell.angle_alpha   90.00
_cell.angle_beta   90.00
_cell.angle_gamma   90.00
#
_symmetry.space_group_name_H-M   'P 1'
#
loop_
_entity.id
_entity.type
_entity.pdbx_description
1 polymer ?
#
loop_
_entity_poly.entity_id
_entity_poly.type
_entity_poly.pdbx_seq_one_letter_code
_entity_poly.pdbx_strand_id
1 'polypeptide(L)'
;MREPGQLVREGDLVAMALAFDVEEAFTHIETLAGPEFAGRQPGTPGGQAAAEYIAARFAEYGLQPAGDDGTYFQNLTVPFGQWTSVPTLEVIAPDGTVISYTYRVDFRPLWGGYAGGGEAEGEVVWLNRCRREDFQGQDVVDKVALCRAYPGQEIYRQAIEHQVGGLLLIADDASRLAMSRSFRELSWVAETFPAFEVSPTVAEALLTGSDYTLDDLTIQYLSFPLATRARMSASLVEEADAPARNVLGVLPGRDPAARDEVVILGGHYDHLGQAPDGAIFAGANDNASGVSVLLEVARLWQAQGYVPQRTVLFAAWDAEEQGLLGSQYYVEHPRYPLTSTVAMLQLDMVGAGEGDTLHIGGTGLLADQLTVSASILGITTTVTDGGGSDHVPFQRAGIPASLLIWFDRTNDPTYHTAADVPANIVPEKLRAVGILSAHTLLALSEAQVDVERAIARMAEAVIQNDATGYVALVDATDGDFLAQQAAWFAAMHSRPLEEFELTGERILMGREEAIATLHLRYRWSDESQATRTSFPARFVHREGQWRYAGLAVETVQSEYFSVGHLSAANTEKWAESADGIYLFLIEKLGLPPQIDMRVLLFPRAEVLGHLTRPTAPQGTPWIPSGRTAWVAASTPITTVVTQLALNQTGLPAGALPWLREGLPLALEGQDADDAGIMPLLTTTATLPLAGTFPPLDSVSVEEANLLRSQARSMTAYLLDKYGWDAIRTLGENWARTGDGEAAFRQALDMTSAEFTAAWQSDVLQPARQAKADIEALVARRQEAIVAGDADALLSTVDPANPTLLHETQRWAADLRRRPAKVYDTAVTLRTLTGDRAQADLHIDYVGGGYKGAVDCRALFVKRDGQWL
;
A
#
# COMPACT_ATOMS: atom_id res chain seq x y z
N MET A 1 -41.21 1.80 6.79
CA MET A 1 -39.99 1.03 6.49
C MET A 1 -40.22 0.32 5.18
N ARG A 2 -39.23 0.30 4.28
CA ARG A 2 -39.32 -0.39 2.98
C ARG A 2 -39.29 -1.90 3.25
N GLU A 3 -40.10 -2.68 2.53
CA GLU A 3 -40.01 -4.14 2.60
C GLU A 3 -38.77 -4.58 1.81
N PRO A 4 -37.79 -5.26 2.44
CA PRO A 4 -36.54 -5.63 1.77
C PRO A 4 -36.81 -6.69 0.70
N GLY A 5 -36.26 -6.50 -0.49
CA GLY A 5 -36.28 -7.47 -1.60
C GLY A 5 -35.52 -8.76 -1.28
N GLN A 6 -35.56 -9.72 -2.20
CA GLN A 6 -34.91 -11.02 -2.00
C GLN A 6 -33.39 -10.90 -1.79
N LEU A 7 -32.71 -10.16 -2.67
CA LEU A 7 -31.24 -10.00 -2.61
C LEU A 7 -30.78 -9.33 -1.31
N VAL A 8 -31.54 -8.34 -0.84
CA VAL A 8 -31.27 -7.66 0.45
C VAL A 8 -31.41 -8.63 1.63
N ARG A 9 -32.41 -9.52 1.60
CA ARG A 9 -32.60 -10.53 2.65
C ARG A 9 -31.51 -11.61 2.65
N GLU A 10 -30.98 -11.93 1.48
CA GLU A 10 -29.89 -12.90 1.31
C GLU A 10 -28.51 -12.29 1.65
N GLY A 11 -28.37 -10.96 1.61
CA GLY A 11 -27.11 -10.27 1.90
C GLY A 11 -26.07 -10.39 0.79
N ASP A 12 -26.46 -10.78 -0.42
CA ASP A 12 -25.56 -10.93 -1.56
C ASP A 12 -25.31 -9.58 -2.24
N LEU A 13 -24.28 -8.88 -1.76
CA LEU A 13 -23.91 -7.55 -2.26
C LEU A 13 -23.48 -7.56 -3.73
N VAL A 14 -22.88 -8.66 -4.20
CA VAL A 14 -22.46 -8.80 -5.60
C VAL A 14 -23.69 -8.95 -6.49
N ALA A 15 -24.63 -9.81 -6.12
CA ALA A 15 -25.88 -9.96 -6.88
C ALA A 15 -26.71 -8.67 -6.86
N MET A 16 -26.73 -7.94 -5.75
CA MET A 16 -27.36 -6.61 -5.68
C MET A 16 -26.73 -5.64 -6.68
N ALA A 17 -25.40 -5.55 -6.73
CA ALA A 17 -24.71 -4.69 -7.68
C ALA A 17 -24.95 -5.10 -9.14
N LEU A 18 -24.94 -6.40 -9.43
CA LEU A 18 -25.18 -6.95 -10.78
C LEU A 18 -26.61 -6.72 -11.30
N ALA A 19 -27.55 -6.38 -10.42
CA ALA A 19 -28.92 -6.02 -10.77
C ALA A 19 -29.08 -4.58 -11.30
N PHE A 20 -27.98 -3.82 -11.43
CA PHE A 20 -27.94 -2.52 -12.11
C PHE A 20 -28.57 -2.60 -13.51
N ASP A 21 -29.55 -1.74 -13.78
CA ASP A 21 -30.28 -1.70 -15.04
C ASP A 21 -29.68 -0.64 -15.97
N VAL A 22 -28.94 -1.12 -16.97
CA VAL A 22 -28.27 -0.24 -17.94
C VAL A 22 -29.26 0.50 -18.83
N GLU A 23 -30.43 -0.06 -19.10
CA GLU A 23 -31.43 0.57 -19.96
C GLU A 23 -32.08 1.75 -19.23
N GLU A 24 -32.43 1.57 -17.94
CA GLU A 24 -32.93 2.66 -17.09
C GLU A 24 -31.90 3.80 -16.98
N ALA A 25 -30.62 3.48 -16.75
CA ALA A 25 -29.55 4.48 -16.78
C ALA A 25 -29.47 5.18 -18.16
N PHE A 26 -29.60 4.45 -19.26
CA PHE A 26 -29.57 5.03 -20.60
C PHE A 26 -30.72 6.03 -20.82
N THR A 27 -31.93 5.75 -20.31
CA THR A 27 -33.06 6.71 -20.41
C THR A 27 -32.78 8.05 -19.75
N HIS A 28 -32.02 8.06 -18.65
CA HIS A 28 -31.58 9.30 -18.00
C HIS A 28 -30.59 10.08 -18.88
N ILE A 29 -29.70 9.40 -19.60
CA ILE A 29 -28.78 10.03 -20.56
C ILE A 29 -29.57 10.66 -21.70
N GLU A 30 -30.49 9.92 -22.32
CA GLU A 30 -31.33 10.44 -23.41
C GLU A 30 -32.12 11.67 -22.99
N THR A 31 -32.64 11.66 -21.76
CA THR A 31 -33.38 12.79 -21.21
C THR A 31 -32.44 13.97 -21.00
N LEU A 32 -31.39 13.82 -20.17
CA LEU A 32 -30.51 14.94 -19.80
C LEU A 32 -29.80 15.55 -21.02
N ALA A 33 -29.42 14.74 -22.01
CA ALA A 33 -28.82 15.18 -23.27
C ALA A 33 -29.86 15.69 -24.30
N GLY A 34 -31.13 15.72 -23.94
CA GLY A 34 -32.23 16.19 -24.77
C GLY A 34 -32.20 17.70 -25.04
N PRO A 35 -32.82 18.15 -26.14
CA PRO A 35 -32.84 19.56 -26.53
C PRO A 35 -33.50 20.48 -25.49
N GLU A 36 -34.42 19.97 -24.67
CA GLU A 36 -35.10 20.72 -23.61
C GLU A 36 -34.15 21.19 -22.49
N PHE A 37 -32.98 20.55 -22.36
CA PHE A 37 -31.96 20.92 -21.39
C PHE A 37 -30.87 21.82 -21.99
N ALA A 38 -30.90 22.07 -23.31
CA ALA A 38 -30.05 23.02 -24.04
C ALA A 38 -28.56 22.97 -23.64
N GLY A 39 -28.02 21.78 -23.39
CA GLY A 39 -26.62 21.55 -23.01
C GLY A 39 -26.26 21.92 -21.57
N ARG A 40 -27.25 22.17 -20.70
CA ARG A 40 -27.12 22.22 -19.23
C ARG A 40 -26.04 23.17 -18.71
N GLN A 41 -25.78 24.28 -19.40
CA GLN A 41 -24.78 25.23 -18.93
C GLN A 41 -25.21 25.85 -17.57
N PRO A 42 -24.29 26.00 -16.60
CA PRO A 42 -24.60 26.67 -15.35
C PRO A 42 -25.10 28.10 -15.59
N GLY A 43 -26.02 28.58 -14.77
CA GLY A 43 -26.62 29.92 -14.95
C GLY A 43 -27.72 30.00 -16.02
N THR A 44 -27.99 28.92 -16.76
CA THR A 44 -29.02 28.93 -17.83
C THR A 44 -30.32 28.23 -17.42
N PRO A 45 -31.44 28.51 -18.11
CA PRO A 45 -32.68 27.75 -17.92
C PRO A 45 -32.51 26.23 -18.14
N GLY A 46 -31.59 25.82 -19.02
CA GLY A 46 -31.28 24.41 -19.29
C GLY A 46 -30.59 23.73 -18.10
N GLY A 47 -29.59 24.38 -17.51
CA GLY A 47 -28.96 23.92 -16.26
C GLY A 47 -29.98 23.85 -15.10
N GLN A 48 -30.83 24.87 -14.98
CA GLN A 48 -31.93 24.86 -14.00
C GLN A 48 -32.90 23.69 -14.22
N ALA A 49 -33.31 23.42 -15.46
CA ALA A 49 -34.20 22.30 -15.77
C ALA A 49 -33.57 20.95 -15.43
N ALA A 50 -32.27 20.77 -15.69
CA ALA A 50 -31.54 19.55 -15.35
C ALA A 50 -31.50 19.33 -13.84
N ALA A 51 -31.21 20.38 -13.07
CA ALA A 51 -31.23 20.30 -11.61
C ALA A 51 -32.61 19.88 -11.07
N GLU A 52 -33.69 20.44 -11.63
CA GLU A 52 -35.07 20.10 -11.26
C GLU A 52 -35.43 18.66 -11.63
N TYR A 53 -34.99 18.18 -12.79
CA TYR A 53 -35.16 16.78 -13.19
C TYR A 53 -34.48 15.83 -12.19
N ILE A 54 -33.21 16.09 -11.85
CA ILE A 54 -32.44 15.25 -10.92
C ILE A 54 -33.11 15.26 -9.54
N ALA A 55 -33.51 16.42 -9.03
CA ALA A 55 -34.21 16.54 -7.75
C ALA A 55 -35.54 15.76 -7.75
N ALA A 56 -36.28 15.78 -8.86
CA ALA A 56 -37.52 15.01 -9.00
C ALA A 56 -37.26 13.49 -8.97
N ARG A 57 -36.20 13.00 -9.65
CA ARG A 57 -35.78 11.59 -9.58
C ARG A 57 -35.31 11.20 -8.19
N PHE A 58 -34.54 12.05 -7.50
CA PHE A 58 -34.16 11.83 -6.10
C PHE A 58 -35.37 11.65 -5.19
N ALA A 59 -36.38 12.52 -5.33
CA ALA A 59 -37.62 12.42 -4.56
C ALA A 59 -38.40 11.13 -4.87
N GLU A 60 -38.49 10.75 -6.16
CA GLU A 60 -39.14 9.51 -6.61
C GLU A 60 -38.43 8.25 -6.07
N TYR A 61 -37.10 8.28 -6.01
CA TYR A 61 -36.28 7.20 -5.46
C TYR A 61 -36.21 7.26 -3.92
N GLY A 62 -36.95 8.20 -3.32
CA GLY A 62 -37.16 8.33 -1.88
C GLY A 62 -35.92 8.77 -1.11
N LEU A 63 -34.99 9.47 -1.77
CA LEU A 63 -33.92 10.22 -1.12
C LEU A 63 -34.51 11.45 -0.44
N GLN A 64 -33.94 11.84 0.70
CA GLN A 64 -34.32 13.05 1.41
C GLN A 64 -33.54 14.26 0.88
N PRO A 65 -34.13 15.47 0.87
CA PRO A 65 -33.42 16.69 0.51
C PRO A 65 -32.25 16.97 1.46
N ALA A 66 -31.09 17.29 0.90
CA ALA A 66 -29.86 17.56 1.65
C ALA A 66 -29.19 18.91 1.29
N GLY A 67 -29.88 19.77 0.53
CA GLY A 67 -29.47 21.13 0.22
C GLY A 67 -29.98 22.17 1.24
N ASP A 68 -30.01 23.42 0.80
CA ASP A 68 -30.40 24.58 1.62
C ASP A 68 -31.89 24.55 1.96
N ASP A 69 -32.25 25.05 3.14
CA ASP A 69 -33.62 25.26 3.60
C ASP A 69 -34.55 24.03 3.45
N GLY A 70 -34.00 22.82 3.52
CA GLY A 70 -34.74 21.56 3.37
C GLY A 70 -35.12 21.22 1.94
N THR A 71 -34.45 21.82 0.95
CA THR A 71 -34.57 21.52 -0.48
C THR A 71 -33.48 20.55 -0.94
N TYR A 72 -33.55 20.08 -2.19
CA TYR A 72 -32.44 19.33 -2.80
C TYR A 72 -31.31 20.26 -3.29
N PHE A 73 -31.48 21.57 -3.25
CA PHE A 73 -30.57 22.51 -3.92
C PHE A 73 -29.63 23.16 -2.92
N GLN A 74 -28.32 23.05 -3.15
CA GLN A 74 -27.32 23.89 -2.51
C GLN A 74 -26.94 24.99 -3.51
N ASN A 75 -27.31 26.23 -3.21
CA ASN A 75 -27.22 27.35 -4.15
C ASN A 75 -25.84 28.01 -4.08
N LEU A 76 -25.31 28.39 -5.24
CA LEU A 76 -24.06 29.12 -5.41
C LEU A 76 -24.18 30.12 -6.57
N THR A 77 -23.19 31.00 -6.70
CA THR A 77 -23.05 31.85 -7.89
C THR A 77 -21.78 31.48 -8.64
N VAL A 78 -21.85 31.58 -9.97
CA VAL A 78 -20.75 31.24 -10.87
C VAL A 78 -20.60 32.31 -11.95
N PRO A 79 -19.38 32.52 -12.47
CA PRO A 79 -19.20 33.36 -13.66
C PRO A 79 -19.95 32.73 -14.83
N PHE A 80 -20.57 33.53 -15.68
CA PHE A 80 -21.32 33.08 -16.85
C PHE A 80 -20.86 33.84 -18.09
N GLY A 81 -20.84 33.14 -19.22
CA GLY A 81 -20.51 33.72 -20.51
C GLY A 81 -21.26 32.99 -21.63
N GLN A 82 -21.74 33.74 -22.63
CA GLN A 82 -22.32 33.16 -23.84
C GLN A 82 -22.10 34.03 -25.08
N TRP A 83 -21.69 33.39 -26.19
CA TRP A 83 -21.61 34.06 -27.49
C TRP A 83 -23.02 34.39 -28.01
N THR A 84 -23.28 35.67 -28.30
CA THR A 84 -24.62 36.14 -28.72
C THR A 84 -24.82 36.12 -30.24
N SER A 85 -23.75 35.99 -31.01
CA SER A 85 -23.78 35.89 -32.46
C SER A 85 -22.66 34.99 -32.95
N VAL A 86 -22.84 34.38 -34.14
CA VAL A 86 -21.81 33.55 -34.76
C VAL A 86 -20.56 34.42 -34.99
N PRO A 87 -19.40 34.08 -34.41
CA PRO A 87 -18.16 34.80 -34.63
C PRO A 87 -17.76 34.80 -36.12
N THR A 88 -17.06 35.83 -36.57
CA THR A 88 -16.62 35.96 -37.96
C THR A 88 -15.11 36.13 -38.04
N LEU A 89 -14.48 35.48 -39.02
CA LEU A 89 -13.07 35.65 -39.35
C LEU A 89 -12.91 35.78 -40.88
N GLU A 90 -12.21 36.83 -41.31
CA GLU A 90 -11.86 37.08 -42.70
C GLU A 90 -10.37 37.35 -42.83
N VAL A 91 -9.76 36.80 -43.89
CA VAL A 91 -8.39 37.14 -44.30
C VAL A 91 -8.45 37.94 -45.58
N ILE A 92 -7.73 39.06 -45.60
CA ILE A 92 -7.63 39.98 -46.73
C ILE A 92 -6.22 39.84 -47.31
N ALA A 93 -6.13 39.29 -48.52
CA ALA A 93 -4.89 39.08 -49.24
C ALA A 93 -4.28 40.41 -49.74
N PRO A 94 -2.99 40.45 -50.12
CA PRO A 94 -2.33 41.67 -50.58
C PRO A 94 -2.95 42.28 -51.85
N ASP A 95 -3.64 41.47 -52.66
CA ASP A 95 -4.36 41.90 -53.86
C ASP A 95 -5.78 42.43 -53.57
N GLY A 96 -6.19 42.43 -52.30
CA GLY A 96 -7.51 42.86 -51.84
C GLY A 96 -8.58 41.76 -51.86
N THR A 97 -8.24 40.52 -52.22
CA THR A 97 -9.17 39.38 -52.14
C THR A 97 -9.53 39.10 -50.68
N VAL A 98 -10.82 38.96 -50.39
CA VAL A 98 -11.34 38.65 -49.04
C VAL A 98 -11.82 37.19 -49.01
N ILE A 99 -11.32 36.42 -48.05
CA ILE A 99 -11.71 35.04 -47.79
C ILE A 99 -12.35 34.97 -46.41
N SER A 100 -13.62 34.59 -46.34
CA SER A 100 -14.34 34.36 -45.08
C SER A 100 -14.24 32.89 -44.68
N TYR A 101 -14.06 32.64 -43.38
CA TYR A 101 -13.85 31.30 -42.83
C TYR A 101 -15.06 30.79 -42.05
N THR A 102 -15.15 29.47 -41.88
CA THR A 102 -16.28 28.79 -41.25
C THR A 102 -16.01 28.55 -39.77
N TYR A 103 -16.89 29.09 -38.91
CA TYR A 103 -16.86 28.86 -37.47
C TYR A 103 -16.91 27.35 -37.12
N ARG A 104 -16.06 26.90 -36.19
CA ARG A 104 -15.84 25.51 -35.73
C ARG A 104 -15.31 24.52 -36.75
N VAL A 105 -14.97 24.99 -37.95
CA VAL A 105 -14.26 24.21 -38.97
C VAL A 105 -12.88 24.81 -39.19
N ASP A 106 -12.83 26.11 -39.43
CA ASP A 106 -11.60 26.84 -39.73
C ASP A 106 -11.08 27.61 -38.53
N PHE A 107 -11.95 28.01 -37.59
CA PHE A 107 -11.55 28.73 -36.39
C PHE A 107 -12.56 28.58 -35.26
N ARG A 108 -12.12 28.85 -34.02
CA ARG A 108 -12.99 29.02 -32.85
C ARG A 108 -12.55 30.22 -32.00
N PRO A 109 -13.48 30.96 -31.37
CA PRO A 109 -13.12 32.00 -30.44
C PRO A 109 -12.61 31.38 -29.12
N LEU A 110 -11.71 32.10 -28.48
CA LEU A 110 -11.20 31.83 -27.15
C LEU A 110 -11.79 32.85 -26.20
N TRP A 111 -12.04 32.42 -24.97
CA TRP A 111 -12.59 33.27 -23.92
C TRP A 111 -12.02 32.89 -22.55
N GLY A 112 -12.06 33.85 -21.61
CA GLY A 112 -11.54 33.72 -20.25
C GLY A 112 -10.27 34.54 -20.02
N GLY A 113 -10.17 35.18 -18.85
CA GLY A 113 -9.10 36.13 -18.54
C GLY A 113 -9.17 37.35 -19.45
N TYR A 114 -8.19 37.54 -20.34
CA TYR A 114 -8.15 38.73 -21.22
C TYR A 114 -8.75 38.51 -22.61
N ALA A 115 -9.00 37.26 -22.99
CA ALA A 115 -9.66 36.92 -24.25
C ALA A 115 -11.17 36.93 -24.04
N GLY A 116 -11.91 37.55 -24.97
CA GLY A 116 -13.36 37.65 -24.87
C GLY A 116 -14.00 38.25 -26.12
N GLY A 117 -15.10 38.97 -25.94
CA GLY A 117 -15.76 39.70 -27.01
C GLY A 117 -14.94 40.88 -27.51
N GLY A 118 -15.15 41.27 -28.77
CA GLY A 118 -14.52 42.43 -29.38
C GLY A 118 -14.41 42.32 -30.90
N GLU A 119 -13.90 43.38 -31.52
CA GLU A 119 -13.64 43.47 -32.96
C GLU A 119 -12.19 43.89 -33.20
N ALA A 120 -11.56 43.28 -34.20
CA ALA A 120 -10.21 43.67 -34.62
C ALA A 120 -10.09 43.62 -36.14
N GLU A 121 -9.47 44.65 -36.72
CA GLU A 121 -9.07 44.66 -38.12
C GLU A 121 -7.69 45.31 -38.24
N GLY A 122 -6.71 44.59 -38.77
CA GLY A 122 -5.35 45.11 -38.88
C GLY A 122 -4.44 44.28 -39.77
N GLU A 123 -3.24 44.82 -40.02
CA GLU A 123 -2.12 44.06 -40.60
C GLU A 123 -1.77 42.89 -39.67
N VAL A 124 -1.38 41.76 -40.27
CA VAL A 124 -1.02 40.57 -39.51
C VAL A 124 0.47 40.57 -39.22
N VAL A 125 0.86 40.27 -37.98
CA VAL A 125 2.26 40.12 -37.57
C VAL A 125 2.48 38.71 -37.06
N TRP A 126 3.44 38.00 -37.65
CA TRP A 126 3.90 36.72 -37.10
C TRP A 126 4.77 36.99 -35.86
N LEU A 127 4.36 36.44 -34.72
CA LEU A 127 5.05 36.61 -33.43
C LEU A 127 5.50 35.27 -32.84
N ASN A 128 5.81 34.28 -33.68
CA ASN A 128 6.37 32.99 -33.27
C ASN A 128 5.54 32.30 -32.16
N ARG A 129 5.95 32.35 -30.89
CA ARG A 129 5.23 31.71 -29.77
C ARG A 129 4.51 32.71 -28.86
N CYS A 130 4.39 33.97 -29.27
CA CYS A 130 3.84 35.05 -28.46
C CYS A 130 4.52 35.16 -27.07
N ARG A 131 5.82 34.90 -26.99
CA ARG A 131 6.61 35.12 -25.77
C ARG A 131 7.02 36.58 -25.68
N ARG A 132 7.34 37.04 -24.48
CA ARG A 132 7.79 38.41 -24.23
C ARG A 132 8.88 38.89 -25.19
N GLU A 133 9.85 38.03 -25.51
CA GLU A 133 10.91 38.32 -26.48
C GLU A 133 10.41 38.48 -27.93
N ASP A 134 9.34 37.79 -28.33
CA ASP A 134 8.81 37.83 -29.70
C ASP A 134 8.17 39.19 -30.05
N PHE A 135 7.73 39.96 -29.04
CA PHE A 135 7.18 41.32 -29.20
C PHE A 135 8.26 42.41 -29.36
N GLN A 136 9.53 42.10 -29.05
CA GLN A 136 10.57 43.13 -29.00
C GLN A 136 10.88 43.68 -30.40
N GLY A 137 10.77 45.00 -30.55
CA GLY A 137 11.07 45.70 -31.81
C GLY A 137 10.01 45.54 -32.89
N GLN A 138 8.86 44.93 -32.58
CA GLN A 138 7.73 44.80 -33.50
C GLN A 138 6.70 45.91 -33.25
N ASP A 139 6.14 46.46 -34.32
CA ASP A 139 5.00 47.37 -34.27
C ASP A 139 3.72 46.55 -34.37
N VAL A 140 3.04 46.33 -33.24
CA VAL A 140 1.88 45.43 -33.09
C VAL A 140 0.63 46.13 -32.54
N VAL A 141 0.71 47.43 -32.26
CA VAL A 141 -0.41 48.20 -31.72
C VAL A 141 -1.55 48.22 -32.74
N ASP A 142 -2.76 47.86 -32.30
CA ASP A 142 -3.98 47.74 -33.13
C ASP A 142 -3.87 46.74 -34.30
N LYS A 143 -2.83 45.90 -34.32
CA LYS A 143 -2.61 44.86 -35.35
C LYS A 143 -3.10 43.49 -34.89
N VAL A 144 -3.14 42.54 -35.82
CA VAL A 144 -3.51 41.15 -35.53
C VAL A 144 -2.24 40.31 -35.38
N ALA A 145 -2.04 39.70 -34.21
CA ALA A 145 -0.92 38.79 -33.96
C ALA A 145 -1.25 37.36 -34.40
N LEU A 146 -0.35 36.71 -35.13
CA LEU A 146 -0.41 35.29 -35.45
C LEU A 146 0.71 34.54 -34.70
N CYS A 147 0.34 33.51 -33.93
CA CYS A 147 1.26 32.76 -33.09
C CYS A 147 1.02 31.25 -33.15
N ARG A 148 2.11 30.48 -33.07
CA ARG A 148 2.09 29.04 -32.77
C ARG A 148 2.28 28.87 -31.27
N ALA A 149 1.16 28.94 -30.54
CA ALA A 149 1.15 28.79 -29.10
C ALA A 149 -0.18 28.20 -28.63
N TYR A 150 -0.13 27.45 -27.54
CA TYR A 150 -1.33 26.90 -26.93
C TYR A 150 -2.07 28.01 -26.14
N PRO A 151 -3.41 28.10 -26.22
CA PRO A 151 -4.20 29.07 -25.45
C PRO A 151 -3.83 29.14 -23.95
N GLY A 152 -3.59 30.34 -23.41
CA GLY A 152 -3.27 30.48 -21.99
C GLY A 152 -3.06 31.91 -21.53
N GLN A 153 -3.24 32.13 -20.21
CA GLN A 153 -3.24 33.46 -19.59
C GLN A 153 -2.00 34.30 -19.90
N GLU A 154 -0.82 33.69 -19.92
CA GLU A 154 0.42 34.43 -20.20
C GLU A 154 0.45 34.98 -21.63
N ILE A 155 -0.03 34.22 -22.62
CA ILE A 155 -0.07 34.68 -24.02
C ILE A 155 -1.09 35.82 -24.17
N TYR A 156 -2.26 35.67 -23.54
CA TYR A 156 -3.27 36.72 -23.55
C TYR A 156 -2.78 38.00 -22.87
N ARG A 157 -2.06 37.87 -21.75
CA ARG A 157 -1.41 38.99 -21.05
C ARG A 157 -0.38 39.71 -21.92
N GLN A 158 0.48 38.96 -22.62
CA GLN A 158 1.47 39.58 -23.51
C GLN A 158 0.80 40.36 -24.66
N ALA A 159 -0.22 39.77 -25.28
CA ALA A 159 -0.96 40.43 -26.37
C ALA A 159 -1.59 41.75 -25.91
N ILE A 160 -2.30 41.74 -24.78
CA ILE A 160 -2.99 42.94 -24.27
C ILE A 160 -2.00 44.00 -23.74
N GLU A 161 -0.91 43.61 -23.06
CA GLU A 161 0.12 44.54 -22.59
C GLU A 161 0.84 45.26 -23.74
N HIS A 162 0.93 44.61 -24.90
CA HIS A 162 1.48 45.17 -26.12
C HIS A 162 0.44 45.81 -27.05
N GLN A 163 -0.82 45.94 -26.60
CA GLN A 163 -1.91 46.61 -27.33
C GLN A 163 -2.21 45.96 -28.69
N VAL A 164 -2.06 44.64 -28.78
CA VAL A 164 -2.51 43.87 -29.95
C VAL A 164 -4.03 44.01 -30.08
N GLY A 165 -4.50 44.32 -31.29
CA GLY A 165 -5.94 44.47 -31.58
C GLY A 165 -6.68 43.12 -31.59
N GLY A 166 -6.05 42.06 -32.12
CA GLY A 166 -6.61 40.70 -32.14
C GLY A 166 -5.54 39.62 -32.19
N LEU A 167 -5.84 38.41 -31.70
CA LEU A 167 -4.88 37.31 -31.62
C LEU A 167 -5.39 36.07 -32.35
N LEU A 168 -4.53 35.46 -33.17
CA LEU A 168 -4.77 34.20 -33.86
C LEU A 168 -3.72 33.18 -33.40
N LEU A 169 -4.19 32.07 -32.85
CA LEU A 169 -3.37 30.95 -32.41
C LEU A 169 -3.53 29.79 -33.37
N ILE A 170 -2.43 29.28 -33.93
CA ILE A 170 -2.50 28.12 -34.82
C ILE A 170 -2.84 26.88 -34.00
N ALA A 171 -3.92 26.20 -34.36
CA ALA A 171 -4.32 24.96 -33.73
C ALA A 171 -3.39 23.81 -34.18
N ASP A 172 -2.72 23.18 -33.21
CA ASP A 172 -1.88 22.01 -33.47
C ASP A 172 -2.70 20.75 -33.83
N ASP A 173 -4.00 20.76 -33.52
CA ASP A 173 -4.98 19.75 -33.87
C ASP A 173 -6.30 20.40 -34.30
N ALA A 174 -6.74 20.10 -35.53
CA ALA A 174 -7.98 20.65 -36.10
C ALA A 174 -9.24 20.19 -35.36
N SER A 175 -9.22 19.05 -34.67
CA SER A 175 -10.35 18.55 -33.87
C SER A 175 -10.78 19.56 -32.79
N ARG A 176 -9.81 20.31 -32.25
CA ARG A 176 -10.02 21.33 -31.22
C ARG A 176 -10.94 22.45 -31.69
N LEU A 177 -10.98 22.74 -32.99
CA LEU A 177 -11.81 23.81 -33.53
C LEU A 177 -13.31 23.53 -33.33
N ALA A 178 -13.70 22.25 -33.27
CA ALA A 178 -15.08 21.84 -32.99
C ALA A 178 -15.45 21.88 -31.50
N MET A 179 -14.45 21.89 -30.61
CA MET A 179 -14.66 21.90 -29.17
C MET A 179 -15.05 23.29 -28.66
N SER A 180 -15.94 23.33 -27.67
CA SER A 180 -16.20 24.51 -26.85
C SER A 180 -15.49 24.39 -25.50
N ARG A 181 -15.56 25.42 -24.66
CA ARG A 181 -15.13 25.43 -23.26
C ARG A 181 -16.09 26.30 -22.49
N SER A 182 -16.34 26.05 -21.21
CA SER A 182 -17.13 26.99 -20.40
C SER A 182 -16.32 28.21 -19.97
N PHE A 183 -17.03 29.30 -19.69
CA PHE A 183 -16.45 30.53 -19.14
C PHE A 183 -16.07 30.31 -17.67
N ARG A 184 -14.78 30.50 -17.32
CA ARG A 184 -14.22 30.15 -15.99
C ARG A 184 -13.70 31.34 -15.18
N GLU A 185 -13.22 32.38 -15.87
CA GLU A 185 -12.40 33.43 -15.25
C GLU A 185 -12.84 34.80 -15.74
N LEU A 186 -13.22 35.68 -14.81
CA LEU A 186 -13.49 37.07 -15.11
C LEU A 186 -12.21 37.81 -15.47
N SER A 187 -12.31 38.68 -16.47
CA SER A 187 -11.22 39.59 -16.78
C SER A 187 -10.98 40.55 -15.62
N TRP A 188 -9.72 40.75 -15.24
CA TRP A 188 -9.39 41.79 -14.28
C TRP A 188 -9.35 43.19 -14.91
N VAL A 189 -9.41 43.27 -16.25
CA VAL A 189 -9.56 44.51 -17.02
C VAL A 189 -11.00 44.60 -17.54
N ALA A 190 -11.50 45.82 -17.74
CA ALA A 190 -12.88 46.03 -18.17
C ALA A 190 -13.11 45.69 -19.66
N GLU A 191 -12.07 45.74 -20.50
CA GLU A 191 -12.15 45.47 -21.93
C GLU A 191 -11.26 44.27 -22.28
N THR A 192 -11.88 43.20 -22.77
CA THR A 192 -11.20 42.07 -23.39
C THR A 192 -10.88 42.35 -24.86
N PHE A 193 -10.13 41.47 -25.51
CA PHE A 193 -9.87 41.53 -26.95
C PHE A 193 -10.21 40.20 -27.64
N PRO A 194 -10.52 40.19 -28.95
CA PRO A 194 -10.85 38.97 -29.67
C PRO A 194 -9.60 38.11 -29.91
N ALA A 195 -9.64 36.86 -29.45
CA ALA A 195 -8.57 35.89 -29.66
C ALA A 195 -9.15 34.57 -30.18
N PHE A 196 -8.69 34.07 -31.33
CA PHE A 196 -9.20 32.85 -31.96
C PHE A 196 -8.10 31.78 -32.09
N GLU A 197 -8.47 30.50 -31.95
CA GLU A 197 -7.68 29.41 -32.53
C GLU A 197 -8.09 29.22 -34.00
N VAL A 198 -7.12 29.00 -34.89
CA VAL A 198 -7.32 28.91 -36.34
C VAL A 198 -6.69 27.64 -36.92
N SER A 199 -7.28 27.11 -37.99
CA SER A 199 -6.78 25.94 -38.69
C SER A 199 -5.46 26.24 -39.42
N PRO A 200 -4.66 25.20 -39.72
CA PRO A 200 -3.50 25.34 -40.61
C PRO A 200 -3.87 26.00 -41.95
N THR A 201 -5.06 25.74 -42.49
CA THR A 201 -5.54 26.35 -43.74
C THR A 201 -5.71 27.88 -43.63
N VAL A 202 -6.24 28.37 -42.50
CA VAL A 202 -6.30 29.82 -42.24
C VAL A 202 -4.88 30.39 -42.11
N ALA A 203 -4.02 29.70 -41.37
CA ALA A 203 -2.65 30.12 -41.13
C ALA A 203 -1.83 30.20 -42.43
N GLU A 204 -2.00 29.24 -43.35
CA GLU A 204 -1.41 29.28 -44.70
C GLU A 204 -1.91 30.48 -45.50
N ALA A 205 -3.20 30.78 -45.46
CA ALA A 205 -3.75 31.93 -46.16
C ALA A 205 -3.21 33.26 -45.63
N LEU A 206 -3.00 33.37 -44.31
CA LEU A 206 -2.37 34.53 -43.68
C LEU A 206 -0.92 34.75 -44.16
N LEU A 207 -0.22 33.70 -44.60
CA LEU A 207 1.14 33.80 -45.14
C LEU A 207 1.19 34.18 -46.63
N THR A 208 0.03 34.36 -47.28
CA THR A 208 -0.03 34.76 -48.71
C THR A 208 0.74 36.06 -48.95
N GLY A 209 1.66 36.02 -49.92
CA GLY A 209 2.53 37.16 -50.26
C GLY A 209 3.77 37.30 -49.38
N SER A 210 4.00 36.35 -48.45
CA SER A 210 5.29 36.15 -47.79
C SER A 210 6.13 35.10 -48.52
N ASP A 211 7.43 35.05 -48.22
CA ASP A 211 8.35 34.02 -48.73
C ASP A 211 8.34 32.73 -47.87
N TYR A 212 7.38 32.58 -46.95
CA TYR A 212 7.39 31.54 -45.91
C TYR A 212 6.16 30.62 -45.99
N THR A 213 6.38 29.35 -45.69
CA THR A 213 5.35 28.33 -45.46
C THR A 213 5.21 28.02 -43.96
N LEU A 214 4.15 27.31 -43.55
CA LEU A 214 4.00 26.88 -42.15
C LEU A 214 5.18 26.02 -41.67
N ASP A 215 5.73 25.19 -42.55
CA ASP A 215 6.92 24.37 -42.23
C ASP A 215 8.14 25.25 -41.97
N ASP A 216 8.33 26.34 -42.72
CA ASP A 216 9.45 27.28 -42.49
C ASP A 216 9.34 27.95 -41.12
N LEU A 217 8.12 28.26 -40.67
CA LEU A 217 7.84 28.82 -39.34
C LEU A 217 8.14 27.85 -38.20
N THR A 218 8.34 26.56 -38.49
CA THR A 218 8.77 25.61 -37.45
C THR A 218 10.25 25.75 -37.09
N ILE A 219 11.06 26.26 -38.01
CA ILE A 219 12.52 26.35 -37.91
C ILE A 219 12.99 27.81 -37.73
N GLN A 220 12.21 28.81 -38.17
CA GLN A 220 12.50 30.23 -37.98
C GLN A 220 11.80 30.83 -36.76
N TYR A 221 12.55 31.58 -35.95
CA TYR A 221 12.09 32.14 -34.67
C TYR A 221 12.02 33.68 -34.65
N LEU A 222 12.19 34.34 -35.78
CA LEU A 222 12.09 35.80 -35.85
C LEU A 222 10.65 36.23 -36.12
N SER A 223 10.21 37.28 -35.43
CA SER A 223 8.94 37.95 -35.68
C SER A 223 9.04 38.90 -36.89
N PHE A 224 7.99 38.97 -37.70
CA PHE A 224 7.94 39.82 -38.88
C PHE A 224 6.51 40.17 -39.31
N PRO A 225 6.30 41.33 -39.96
CA PRO A 225 5.00 41.69 -40.53
C PRO A 225 4.68 40.84 -41.76
N LEU A 226 3.40 40.50 -41.93
CA LEU A 226 2.86 39.83 -43.11
C LEU A 226 2.21 40.85 -44.06
N ALA A 227 2.06 40.47 -45.32
CA ALA A 227 1.40 41.30 -46.33
C ALA A 227 -0.14 41.24 -46.26
N THR A 228 -0.69 40.33 -45.46
CA THR A 228 -2.12 40.13 -45.27
C THR A 228 -2.68 40.99 -44.14
N ARG A 229 -4.00 41.18 -44.17
CA ARG A 229 -4.78 41.73 -43.05
C ARG A 229 -5.79 40.70 -42.60
N ALA A 230 -6.21 40.79 -41.34
CA ALA A 230 -7.31 39.97 -40.82
C ALA A 230 -8.38 40.87 -40.21
N ARG A 231 -9.64 40.45 -40.37
CA ARG A 231 -10.81 41.02 -39.70
C ARG A 231 -11.49 39.94 -38.87
N MET A 232 -11.75 40.22 -37.60
CA MET A 232 -12.42 39.30 -36.69
C MET A 232 -13.42 40.02 -35.80
N SER A 233 -14.52 39.36 -35.47
CA SER A 233 -15.55 39.86 -34.56
C SER A 233 -16.15 38.71 -33.76
N ALA A 234 -16.31 38.91 -32.45
CA ALA A 234 -17.02 38.02 -31.56
C ALA A 234 -17.80 38.84 -30.53
N SER A 235 -19.08 38.50 -30.32
CA SER A 235 -19.94 39.17 -29.33
C SER A 235 -20.22 38.25 -28.17
N LEU A 236 -19.88 38.68 -26.96
CA LEU A 236 -19.96 37.92 -25.73
C LEU A 236 -20.78 38.69 -24.69
N VAL A 237 -21.73 38.01 -24.05
CA VAL A 237 -22.36 38.50 -22.82
C VAL A 237 -21.74 37.76 -21.65
N GLU A 238 -21.41 38.51 -20.59
CA GLU A 238 -20.79 37.99 -19.38
C GLU A 238 -21.58 38.45 -18.15
N GLU A 239 -21.71 37.58 -17.16
CA GLU A 239 -22.26 37.90 -15.84
C GLU A 239 -21.33 37.30 -14.78
N ALA A 240 -21.00 38.07 -13.74
CA ALA A 240 -20.09 37.61 -12.69
C ALA A 240 -20.74 36.60 -11.73
N ASP A 241 -22.05 36.75 -11.48
CA ASP A 241 -22.77 36.07 -10.41
C ASP A 241 -24.06 35.42 -10.94
N ALA A 242 -23.94 34.55 -11.93
CA ALA A 242 -25.08 33.78 -12.41
C ALA A 242 -25.48 32.70 -11.39
N PRO A 243 -26.79 32.45 -11.18
CA PRO A 243 -27.25 31.46 -10.22
C PRO A 243 -26.97 30.03 -10.70
N ALA A 244 -26.32 29.24 -9.85
CA ALA A 244 -26.05 27.81 -10.04
C ALA A 244 -26.47 27.01 -8.80
N ARG A 245 -26.56 25.69 -8.90
CA ARG A 245 -26.98 24.83 -7.78
C ARG A 245 -26.48 23.39 -7.88
N ASN A 246 -25.81 22.92 -6.84
CA ASN A 246 -25.64 21.49 -6.64
C ASN A 246 -26.98 20.85 -6.27
N VAL A 247 -27.20 19.59 -6.66
CA VAL A 247 -28.38 18.80 -6.27
C VAL A 247 -27.96 17.69 -5.33
N LEU A 248 -28.43 17.75 -4.09
CA LEU A 248 -28.02 16.88 -2.98
C LEU A 248 -29.22 16.07 -2.47
N GLY A 249 -29.16 14.75 -2.67
CA GLY A 249 -30.14 13.78 -2.16
C GLY A 249 -29.49 12.77 -1.23
N VAL A 250 -30.05 12.55 -0.04
CA VAL A 250 -29.47 11.67 0.96
C VAL A 250 -30.36 10.47 1.26
N LEU A 251 -29.75 9.30 1.41
CA LEU A 251 -30.36 8.13 2.03
C LEU A 251 -29.76 7.93 3.42
N PRO A 252 -30.47 8.30 4.51
CA PRO A 252 -29.95 8.17 5.86
C PRO A 252 -29.66 6.71 6.23
N GLY A 253 -28.52 6.51 6.89
CA GLY A 253 -28.11 5.20 7.39
C GLY A 253 -29.07 4.66 8.46
N ARG A 254 -29.27 3.34 8.45
CA ARG A 254 -30.14 2.65 9.43
C ARG A 254 -29.45 2.35 10.75
N ASP A 255 -28.11 2.30 10.79
CA ASP A 255 -27.37 1.99 12.02
C ASP A 255 -27.12 3.28 12.82
N PRO A 256 -27.67 3.41 14.05
CA PRO A 256 -27.41 4.58 14.90
C PRO A 256 -25.92 4.87 15.17
N ALA A 257 -25.05 3.85 15.14
CA ALA A 257 -23.62 4.01 15.39
C ALA A 257 -22.85 4.53 14.17
N ALA A 258 -23.32 4.25 12.95
CA ALA A 258 -22.63 4.58 11.70
C ALA A 258 -23.39 5.59 10.82
N ARG A 259 -24.63 5.95 11.16
CA ARG A 259 -25.47 6.86 10.35
C ARG A 259 -24.92 8.28 10.23
N ASP A 260 -24.03 8.69 11.14
CA ASP A 260 -23.41 10.02 11.10
C ASP A 260 -22.16 10.02 10.20
N GLU A 261 -21.73 8.85 9.71
CA GLU A 261 -20.69 8.69 8.70
C GLU A 261 -21.29 8.68 7.30
N VAL A 262 -20.63 9.34 6.35
CA VAL A 262 -21.17 9.62 5.03
C VAL A 262 -20.27 9.06 3.93
N VAL A 263 -20.86 8.29 3.02
CA VAL A 263 -20.25 7.92 1.74
C VAL A 263 -20.91 8.74 0.65
N ILE A 264 -20.13 9.38 -0.23
CA ILE A 264 -20.65 10.25 -1.29
C ILE A 264 -20.51 9.54 -2.64
N LEU A 265 -21.58 9.51 -3.43
CA LEU A 265 -21.54 9.23 -4.87
C LEU A 265 -21.79 10.54 -5.62
N GLY A 266 -20.83 10.97 -6.43
CA GLY A 266 -20.87 12.25 -7.12
C GLY A 266 -20.68 12.12 -8.64
N GLY A 267 -21.20 13.11 -9.35
CA GLY A 267 -20.96 13.34 -10.77
C GLY A 267 -21.54 14.70 -11.16
N HIS A 268 -20.84 15.46 -11.99
CA HIS A 268 -21.39 16.75 -12.43
C HIS A 268 -22.48 16.56 -13.48
N TYR A 269 -23.45 17.48 -13.50
CA TYR A 269 -24.56 17.44 -14.45
C TYR A 269 -24.50 18.56 -15.48
N ASP A 270 -23.68 19.59 -15.26
CA ASP A 270 -23.52 20.69 -16.19
C ASP A 270 -22.77 20.29 -17.46
N HIS A 271 -22.95 21.06 -18.52
CA HIS A 271 -22.10 20.99 -19.71
C HIS A 271 -22.02 22.37 -20.41
N LEU A 272 -21.68 22.43 -21.70
CA LEU A 272 -21.25 23.66 -22.38
C LEU A 272 -22.37 24.50 -23.02
N GLY A 273 -23.63 24.09 -22.91
CA GLY A 273 -24.78 24.88 -23.37
C GLY A 273 -25.02 24.85 -24.88
N GLN A 274 -25.53 25.97 -25.40
CA GLN A 274 -25.87 26.15 -26.82
C GLN A 274 -25.04 27.27 -27.47
N ALA A 275 -24.45 26.96 -28.63
CA ALA A 275 -23.72 27.91 -29.46
C ALA A 275 -24.66 28.78 -30.32
N PRO A 276 -24.21 29.98 -30.76
CA PRO A 276 -25.02 30.91 -31.54
C PRO A 276 -25.38 30.43 -32.95
N ASP A 277 -24.73 29.38 -33.46
CA ASP A 277 -25.10 28.71 -34.71
C ASP A 277 -26.18 27.62 -34.52
N GLY A 278 -26.70 27.49 -33.30
CA GLY A 278 -27.78 26.59 -32.92
C GLY A 278 -27.32 25.21 -32.43
N ALA A 279 -26.02 24.90 -32.51
CA ALA A 279 -25.52 23.61 -32.03
C ALA A 279 -25.59 23.51 -30.51
N ILE A 280 -26.05 22.35 -30.04
CA ILE A 280 -26.17 22.03 -28.62
C ILE A 280 -25.01 21.11 -28.25
N PHE A 281 -24.29 21.47 -27.20
CA PHE A 281 -23.30 20.60 -26.57
C PHE A 281 -24.08 19.77 -25.56
N ALA A 282 -24.52 18.58 -26.00
CA ALA A 282 -25.47 17.78 -25.25
C ALA A 282 -24.83 17.04 -24.07
N GLY A 283 -23.52 16.79 -24.09
CA GLY A 283 -22.80 16.24 -22.95
C GLY A 283 -23.34 14.88 -22.50
N ALA A 284 -23.56 13.98 -23.45
CA ALA A 284 -24.15 12.68 -23.16
C ALA A 284 -23.19 11.81 -22.34
N ASN A 285 -21.91 11.77 -22.75
CA ASN A 285 -20.86 11.13 -21.96
C ASN A 285 -20.34 12.09 -20.89
N ASP A 286 -20.15 13.37 -21.21
CA ASP A 286 -19.65 14.43 -20.33
C ASP A 286 -20.77 15.44 -19.95
N ASN A 287 -21.54 15.23 -18.89
CA ASN A 287 -21.49 14.09 -17.99
C ASN A 287 -22.87 13.53 -17.60
N ALA A 288 -23.81 13.51 -18.55
CA ALA A 288 -25.10 12.83 -18.33
C ALA A 288 -24.91 11.33 -18.00
N SER A 289 -23.83 10.71 -18.46
CA SER A 289 -23.48 9.31 -18.16
C SER A 289 -23.14 9.06 -16.69
N GLY A 290 -22.41 9.96 -16.03
CA GLY A 290 -22.11 9.86 -14.59
C GLY A 290 -23.36 10.03 -13.74
N VAL A 291 -24.17 11.04 -14.08
CA VAL A 291 -25.45 11.32 -13.40
C VAL A 291 -26.43 10.16 -13.57
N SER A 292 -26.46 9.50 -14.73
CA SER A 292 -27.38 8.38 -14.93
C SER A 292 -27.04 7.16 -14.10
N VAL A 293 -25.75 6.83 -13.95
CA VAL A 293 -25.29 5.78 -13.03
C VAL A 293 -25.70 6.12 -11.60
N LEU A 294 -25.50 7.38 -11.18
CA LEU A 294 -25.88 7.86 -9.86
C LEU A 294 -27.38 7.71 -9.60
N LEU A 295 -28.22 8.10 -10.56
CA LEU A 295 -29.68 7.97 -10.49
C LEU A 295 -30.12 6.51 -10.46
N GLU A 296 -29.52 5.65 -11.29
CA GLU A 296 -29.87 4.23 -11.36
C GLU A 296 -29.50 3.48 -10.08
N VAL A 297 -28.35 3.78 -9.45
CA VAL A 297 -28.01 3.20 -8.14
C VAL A 297 -29.07 3.57 -7.08
N ALA A 298 -29.51 4.84 -7.05
CA ALA A 298 -30.55 5.28 -6.12
C ALA A 298 -31.90 4.58 -6.38
N ARG A 299 -32.31 4.45 -7.65
CA ARG A 299 -33.51 3.72 -8.06
C ARG A 299 -33.44 2.25 -7.69
N LEU A 300 -32.32 1.58 -8.00
CA LEU A 300 -32.06 0.18 -7.69
C LEU A 300 -32.22 -0.08 -6.19
N TRP A 301 -31.61 0.74 -5.35
CA TRP A 301 -31.73 0.60 -3.89
C TRP A 301 -33.16 0.83 -3.40
N GLN A 302 -33.90 1.77 -3.99
CA GLN A 302 -35.31 1.96 -3.70
C GLN A 302 -36.14 0.72 -4.08
N ALA A 303 -35.95 0.19 -5.29
CA ALA A 303 -36.71 -0.94 -5.81
C ALA A 303 -36.46 -2.23 -5.01
N GLN A 304 -35.24 -2.38 -4.49
CA GLN A 304 -34.85 -3.49 -3.61
C GLN A 304 -35.26 -3.27 -2.14
N GLY A 305 -35.85 -2.13 -1.78
CA GLY A 305 -36.16 -1.78 -0.40
C GLY A 305 -34.93 -1.67 0.50
N TYR A 306 -33.75 -1.44 -0.08
CA TYR A 306 -32.48 -1.35 0.61
C TYR A 306 -32.34 -0.01 1.34
N VAL A 307 -31.73 -0.06 2.53
CA VAL A 307 -31.32 1.10 3.32
C VAL A 307 -29.94 0.77 3.89
N PRO A 308 -28.87 1.53 3.60
CA PRO A 308 -27.51 1.24 4.04
C PRO A 308 -27.32 1.42 5.55
N GLN A 309 -26.22 0.89 6.11
CA GLN A 309 -25.87 1.12 7.53
C GLN A 309 -25.37 2.54 7.74
N ARG A 310 -24.43 2.99 6.90
CA ARG A 310 -23.98 4.39 6.81
C ARG A 310 -24.94 5.26 6.02
N THR A 311 -24.84 6.57 6.22
CA THR A 311 -25.55 7.51 5.35
C THR A 311 -24.85 7.58 3.99
N VAL A 312 -25.65 7.60 2.91
CA VAL A 312 -25.14 7.77 1.54
C VAL A 312 -25.71 9.04 0.94
N LEU A 313 -24.82 9.94 0.52
CA LEU A 313 -25.14 11.19 -0.15
C LEU A 313 -24.94 11.03 -1.66
N PHE A 314 -25.99 11.24 -2.42
CA PHE A 314 -25.99 11.35 -3.88
C PHE A 314 -25.89 12.83 -4.23
N ALA A 315 -24.81 13.22 -4.91
CA ALA A 315 -24.51 14.62 -5.20
C ALA A 315 -24.30 14.84 -6.70
N ALA A 316 -25.20 15.59 -7.33
CA ALA A 316 -25.00 16.07 -8.69
C ALA A 316 -24.40 17.48 -8.64
N TRP A 317 -23.16 17.62 -9.11
CA TRP A 317 -22.41 18.86 -9.05
C TRP A 317 -22.75 19.77 -10.24
N ASP A 318 -22.82 21.07 -9.98
CA ASP A 318 -22.96 22.09 -11.02
C ASP A 318 -21.60 22.78 -11.26
N ALA A 319 -21.44 23.41 -12.41
CA ALA A 319 -20.25 24.18 -12.77
C ALA A 319 -18.90 23.45 -12.61
N GLU A 320 -18.85 22.15 -12.88
CA GLU A 320 -17.58 21.41 -13.01
C GLU A 320 -16.79 21.97 -14.18
N GLU A 321 -17.48 22.20 -15.30
CA GLU A 321 -16.90 22.65 -16.56
C GLU A 321 -16.31 24.04 -16.45
N GLN A 322 -16.64 24.75 -15.37
CA GLN A 322 -16.15 26.09 -15.05
C GLN A 322 -14.94 26.08 -14.11
N GLY A 323 -14.46 24.89 -13.72
CA GLY A 323 -13.33 24.70 -12.82
C GLY A 323 -13.71 24.13 -11.46
N LEU A 324 -14.63 23.16 -11.42
CA LEU A 324 -15.04 22.41 -10.23
C LEU A 324 -15.78 23.28 -9.20
N LEU A 325 -16.48 24.32 -9.63
CA LEU A 325 -17.00 25.34 -8.71
C LEU A 325 -18.07 24.77 -7.76
N GLY A 326 -18.93 23.88 -8.24
CA GLY A 326 -19.94 23.22 -7.40
C GLY A 326 -19.34 22.35 -6.30
N SER A 327 -18.42 21.44 -6.64
CA SER A 327 -17.78 20.57 -5.66
C SER A 327 -16.84 21.29 -4.71
N GLN A 328 -16.13 22.33 -5.19
CA GLN A 328 -15.36 23.24 -4.33
C GLN A 328 -16.26 23.93 -3.32
N TYR A 329 -17.40 24.48 -3.77
CA TYR A 329 -18.37 25.12 -2.90
C TYR A 329 -18.89 24.16 -1.82
N TYR A 330 -19.18 22.90 -2.18
CA TYR A 330 -19.59 21.88 -1.20
C TYR A 330 -18.50 21.62 -0.17
N VAL A 331 -17.24 21.47 -0.56
CA VAL A 331 -16.13 21.25 0.39
C VAL A 331 -15.97 22.42 1.35
N GLU A 332 -16.20 23.66 0.89
CA GLU A 332 -16.16 24.87 1.73
C GLU A 332 -17.41 25.03 2.61
N HIS A 333 -18.56 24.53 2.16
CA HIS A 333 -19.86 24.66 2.81
C HIS A 333 -20.57 23.30 2.91
N PRO A 334 -19.98 22.31 3.60
CA PRO A 334 -20.42 20.94 3.47
C PRO A 334 -21.70 20.69 4.28
N ARG A 335 -22.63 19.90 3.72
CA ARG A 335 -23.87 19.53 4.41
C ARG A 335 -23.60 18.70 5.68
N TYR A 336 -22.59 17.85 5.61
CA TYR A 336 -22.08 17.03 6.70
C TYR A 336 -20.62 17.43 6.98
N PRO A 337 -20.15 17.40 8.24
CA PRO A 337 -18.74 17.69 8.53
C PRO A 337 -17.81 16.84 7.66
N LEU A 338 -16.78 17.44 7.03
CA LEU A 338 -15.85 16.67 6.18
C LEU A 338 -15.19 15.52 6.93
N THR A 339 -14.95 15.68 8.23
CA THR A 339 -14.42 14.62 9.11
C THR A 339 -15.32 13.40 9.24
N SER A 340 -16.61 13.53 8.91
CA SER A 340 -17.58 12.43 8.88
C SER A 340 -17.64 11.75 7.51
N THR A 341 -16.97 12.29 6.48
CA THR A 341 -16.96 11.70 5.14
C THR A 341 -15.95 10.56 5.07
N VAL A 342 -16.47 9.34 4.89
CA VAL A 342 -15.65 8.11 4.76
C VAL A 342 -14.93 8.10 3.42
N ALA A 343 -15.66 8.39 2.35
CA ALA A 343 -15.10 8.46 0.99
C ALA A 343 -16.06 9.18 0.02
N MET A 344 -15.52 9.68 -1.09
CA MET A 344 -16.28 10.25 -2.20
C MET A 344 -15.89 9.58 -3.53
N LEU A 345 -16.84 8.86 -4.12
CA LEU A 345 -16.71 8.25 -5.45
C LEU A 345 -17.22 9.23 -6.50
N GLN A 346 -16.36 9.65 -7.43
CA GLN A 346 -16.70 10.54 -8.55
C GLN A 346 -16.89 9.75 -9.84
N LEU A 347 -17.92 10.11 -10.60
CA LEU A 347 -18.25 9.57 -11.90
C LEU A 347 -18.13 10.67 -12.96
N ASP A 348 -17.32 10.42 -13.98
CA ASP A 348 -17.10 11.34 -15.10
C ASP A 348 -16.83 10.55 -16.38
N MET A 349 -17.52 10.88 -17.47
CA MET A 349 -17.34 10.24 -18.78
C MET A 349 -17.32 8.70 -18.69
N VAL A 350 -18.38 8.14 -18.11
CA VAL A 350 -18.47 6.71 -17.73
C VAL A 350 -19.24 5.85 -18.75
N GLY A 351 -19.77 6.45 -19.81
CA GLY A 351 -20.55 5.76 -20.84
C GLY A 351 -19.83 5.51 -22.15
N ALA A 352 -18.74 6.23 -22.45
CA ALA A 352 -17.99 6.13 -23.71
C ALA A 352 -16.52 6.48 -23.51
N GLY A 353 -15.69 6.15 -24.51
CA GLY A 353 -14.25 6.39 -24.52
C GLY A 353 -13.51 5.32 -25.33
N GLU A 354 -12.21 5.49 -25.57
CA GLU A 354 -11.41 4.47 -26.24
C GLU A 354 -10.80 3.43 -25.27
N GLY A 355 -10.48 2.23 -25.79
CA GLY A 355 -9.88 1.14 -25.02
C GLY A 355 -10.84 0.37 -24.09
N ASP A 356 -10.31 -0.68 -23.47
CA ASP A 356 -11.05 -1.64 -22.62
C ASP A 356 -10.63 -1.58 -21.14
N THR A 357 -9.85 -0.56 -20.75
CA THR A 357 -9.34 -0.38 -19.39
C THR A 357 -10.00 0.84 -18.73
N LEU A 358 -10.69 0.62 -17.62
CA LEU A 358 -11.30 1.71 -16.85
C LEU A 358 -10.24 2.40 -15.99
N HIS A 359 -10.21 3.72 -16.02
CA HIS A 359 -9.27 4.48 -15.20
C HIS A 359 -9.87 4.77 -13.83
N ILE A 360 -9.12 4.44 -12.78
CA ILE A 360 -9.36 4.86 -11.41
C ILE A 360 -8.41 6.03 -11.13
N GLY A 361 -8.96 7.25 -11.15
CA GLY A 361 -8.20 8.47 -10.87
C GLY A 361 -8.05 8.71 -9.37
N GLY A 362 -6.81 8.87 -8.90
CA GLY A 362 -6.49 9.11 -7.49
C GLY A 362 -5.78 7.93 -6.83
N THR A 363 -5.45 8.07 -5.54
CA THR A 363 -4.72 7.06 -4.75
C THR A 363 -5.35 6.90 -3.37
N GLY A 364 -4.93 5.87 -2.63
CA GLY A 364 -5.39 5.63 -1.26
C GLY A 364 -6.58 4.66 -1.17
N LEU A 365 -7.24 4.66 -0.02
CA LEU A 365 -8.17 3.59 0.36
C LEU A 365 -9.35 3.37 -0.59
N LEU A 366 -9.92 4.45 -1.13
CA LEU A 366 -11.02 4.32 -2.07
C LEU A 366 -10.55 3.70 -3.39
N ALA A 367 -9.39 4.12 -3.91
CA ALA A 367 -8.79 3.54 -5.11
C ALA A 367 -8.43 2.06 -4.91
N ASP A 368 -7.89 1.71 -3.74
CA ASP A 368 -7.61 0.32 -3.35
C ASP A 368 -8.91 -0.51 -3.33
N GLN A 369 -9.97 0.00 -2.69
CA GLN A 369 -11.29 -0.67 -2.63
C GLN A 369 -11.96 -0.79 -4.00
N LEU A 370 -11.85 0.21 -4.87
CA LEU A 370 -12.33 0.15 -6.25
C LEU A 370 -11.60 -0.93 -7.05
N THR A 371 -10.29 -1.06 -6.88
CA THR A 371 -9.48 -2.11 -7.52
C THR A 371 -9.92 -3.50 -7.07
N VAL A 372 -10.15 -3.68 -5.76
CA VAL A 372 -10.68 -4.94 -5.21
C VAL A 372 -12.09 -5.24 -5.76
N SER A 373 -12.97 -4.24 -5.77
CA SER A 373 -14.34 -4.36 -6.29
C SER A 373 -14.36 -4.70 -7.78
N ALA A 374 -13.50 -4.06 -8.57
CA ALA A 374 -13.34 -4.33 -10.00
C ALA A 374 -12.85 -5.76 -10.25
N SER A 375 -11.89 -6.25 -9.46
CA SER A 375 -11.41 -7.64 -9.52
C SER A 375 -12.55 -8.65 -9.24
N ILE A 376 -13.38 -8.40 -8.24
CA ILE A 376 -14.56 -9.24 -7.91
C ILE A 376 -15.55 -9.32 -9.08
N LEU A 377 -15.69 -8.23 -9.83
CA LEU A 377 -16.64 -8.07 -10.93
C LEU A 377 -16.03 -8.43 -12.30
N GLY A 378 -14.72 -8.69 -12.38
CA GLY A 378 -14.03 -9.00 -13.63
C GLY A 378 -13.83 -7.78 -14.54
N ILE A 379 -13.71 -6.58 -13.97
CA ILE A 379 -13.51 -5.32 -14.71
C ILE A 379 -12.01 -4.99 -14.75
N THR A 380 -11.47 -4.80 -15.95
CA THR A 380 -10.07 -4.37 -16.14
C THR A 380 -9.93 -2.90 -15.78
N THR A 381 -9.04 -2.60 -14.84
CA THR A 381 -8.80 -1.23 -14.35
C THR A 381 -7.32 -0.88 -14.35
N THR A 382 -7.03 0.42 -14.41
CA THR A 382 -5.70 0.98 -14.14
C THR A 382 -5.84 2.16 -13.19
N VAL A 383 -4.91 2.28 -12.24
CA VAL A 383 -4.86 3.43 -11.31
C VAL A 383 -3.99 4.51 -11.91
N THR A 384 -4.48 5.75 -11.94
CA THR A 384 -3.74 6.90 -12.45
C THR A 384 -3.61 7.99 -11.39
N ASP A 385 -2.43 8.62 -11.32
CA ASP A 385 -2.13 9.71 -10.37
C ASP A 385 -2.83 11.04 -10.71
N GLY A 386 -3.90 11.04 -11.52
CA GLY A 386 -4.55 12.27 -11.93
C GLY A 386 -5.84 12.10 -12.72
N GLY A 387 -6.85 12.84 -12.28
CA GLY A 387 -8.07 13.22 -12.99
C GLY A 387 -8.38 14.69 -12.72
N GLY A 388 -9.15 15.34 -13.60
CA GLY A 388 -9.43 16.78 -13.53
C GLY A 388 -10.79 17.15 -12.95
N SER A 389 -11.47 16.21 -12.30
CA SER A 389 -12.91 16.26 -11.97
C SER A 389 -13.18 16.52 -10.46
N ASP A 390 -14.44 16.46 -10.03
CA ASP A 390 -14.91 16.90 -8.70
C ASP A 390 -14.36 16.12 -7.49
N HIS A 391 -13.64 15.02 -7.69
CA HIS A 391 -12.90 14.35 -6.61
C HIS A 391 -11.72 15.18 -6.11
N VAL A 392 -11.18 16.09 -6.93
CA VAL A 392 -9.97 16.86 -6.63
C VAL A 392 -10.13 17.77 -5.39
N PRO A 393 -11.21 18.57 -5.24
CA PRO A 393 -11.44 19.36 -4.02
C PRO A 393 -11.47 18.51 -2.74
N PHE A 394 -12.08 17.31 -2.79
CA PHE A 394 -12.13 16.39 -1.65
C PHE A 394 -10.75 15.84 -1.28
N GLN A 395 -9.94 15.44 -2.27
CA GLN A 395 -8.56 15.01 -2.04
C GLN A 395 -7.71 16.12 -1.42
N ARG A 396 -7.86 17.37 -1.91
CA ARG A 396 -7.17 18.54 -1.33
C ARG A 396 -7.58 18.81 0.12
N ALA A 397 -8.81 18.46 0.49
CA ALA A 397 -9.31 18.53 1.86
C ALA A 397 -8.94 17.31 2.73
N GLY A 398 -8.18 16.34 2.19
CA GLY A 398 -7.73 15.13 2.91
C GLY A 398 -8.77 14.01 2.99
N ILE A 399 -9.84 14.08 2.19
CA ILE A 399 -10.89 13.05 2.13
C ILE A 399 -10.51 12.01 1.07
N PRO A 400 -10.62 10.69 1.36
CA PRO A 400 -10.46 9.66 0.34
C PRO A 400 -11.47 9.85 -0.80
N ALA A 401 -10.99 10.24 -1.98
CA ALA A 401 -11.83 10.43 -3.15
C ALA A 401 -11.16 9.90 -4.41
N SER A 402 -11.96 9.35 -5.32
CA SER A 402 -11.45 8.70 -6.53
C SER A 402 -12.45 8.83 -7.68
N LEU A 403 -11.92 9.00 -8.88
CA LEU A 403 -12.67 9.12 -10.12
C LEU A 403 -12.74 7.79 -10.86
N LEU A 404 -13.91 7.47 -11.43
CA LEU A 404 -14.05 6.46 -12.47
C LEU A 404 -14.29 7.15 -13.81
N ILE A 405 -13.47 6.82 -14.81
CA ILE A 405 -13.54 7.45 -16.14
C ILE A 405 -13.02 6.52 -17.26
N TRP A 406 -13.70 6.51 -18.41
CA TRP A 406 -13.22 5.88 -19.64
C TRP A 406 -12.54 6.92 -20.53
N PHE A 407 -11.30 7.31 -20.21
CA PHE A 407 -10.64 8.38 -20.95
C PHE A 407 -9.16 8.12 -21.21
N ASP A 408 -8.79 8.27 -22.48
CA ASP A 408 -7.42 8.45 -22.92
C ASP A 408 -7.24 9.91 -23.38
N ARG A 409 -6.30 10.62 -22.74
CA ARG A 409 -5.97 12.04 -23.03
C ARG A 409 -5.60 12.31 -24.48
N THR A 410 -5.35 11.28 -25.27
CA THR A 410 -4.93 11.41 -26.66
C THR A 410 -6.02 11.17 -27.69
N ASN A 411 -7.21 10.66 -27.31
CA ASN A 411 -8.09 10.02 -28.31
C ASN A 411 -9.61 9.97 -27.96
N ASP A 412 -10.22 11.05 -27.45
CA ASP A 412 -11.70 11.19 -27.47
C ASP A 412 -12.12 12.30 -28.45
N PRO A 413 -12.59 11.95 -29.67
CA PRO A 413 -12.95 12.94 -30.69
C PRO A 413 -14.27 13.67 -30.40
N THR A 414 -15.05 13.22 -29.41
CA THR A 414 -16.36 13.78 -29.09
C THR A 414 -16.35 14.72 -27.90
N TYR A 415 -15.32 14.61 -27.05
CA TYR A 415 -15.12 15.42 -25.84
C TYR A 415 -15.29 16.92 -26.10
N HIS A 416 -16.18 17.56 -25.33
CA HIS A 416 -16.50 19.00 -25.41
C HIS A 416 -16.99 19.48 -26.79
N THR A 417 -17.49 18.57 -27.62
CA THR A 417 -18.06 18.90 -28.93
C THR A 417 -19.58 18.69 -28.95
N ALA A 418 -20.25 19.26 -29.95
CA ALA A 418 -21.67 18.97 -30.20
C ALA A 418 -21.92 17.52 -30.66
N ALA A 419 -20.85 16.74 -30.90
CA ALA A 419 -20.95 15.32 -31.21
C ALA A 419 -21.05 14.43 -29.96
N ASP A 420 -20.90 14.96 -28.74
CA ASP A 420 -21.16 14.19 -27.52
C ASP A 420 -22.68 13.99 -27.31
N VAL A 421 -23.21 12.95 -27.95
CA VAL A 421 -24.65 12.63 -28.03
C VAL A 421 -24.93 11.20 -27.55
N PRO A 422 -26.17 10.87 -27.13
CA PRO A 422 -26.51 9.55 -26.59
C PRO A 422 -26.15 8.36 -27.49
N ALA A 423 -26.15 8.56 -28.81
CA ALA A 423 -25.81 7.52 -29.78
C ALA A 423 -24.35 7.02 -29.68
N ASN A 424 -23.46 7.76 -29.01
CA ASN A 424 -22.06 7.37 -28.82
C ASN A 424 -21.80 6.59 -27.52
N ILE A 425 -22.81 6.49 -26.65
CA ILE A 425 -22.70 5.75 -25.40
C ILE A 425 -22.63 4.25 -25.70
N VAL A 426 -21.71 3.57 -25.02
CA VAL A 426 -21.49 2.13 -25.09
C VAL A 426 -22.12 1.49 -23.84
N PRO A 427 -23.25 0.79 -23.96
CA PRO A 427 -23.99 0.25 -22.82
C PRO A 427 -23.13 -0.64 -21.91
N GLU A 428 -22.21 -1.43 -22.47
CA GLU A 428 -21.32 -2.29 -21.69
C GLU A 428 -20.38 -1.50 -20.77
N LYS A 429 -19.90 -0.34 -21.22
CA LYS A 429 -19.05 0.57 -20.44
C LYS A 429 -19.82 1.22 -19.32
N LEU A 430 -21.03 1.72 -19.63
CA LEU A 430 -21.94 2.28 -18.64
C LEU A 430 -22.30 1.25 -17.57
N ARG A 431 -22.63 0.02 -18.00
CA ARG A 431 -22.94 -1.09 -17.09
C ARG A 431 -21.77 -1.43 -16.19
N ALA A 432 -20.54 -1.51 -16.72
CA ALA A 432 -19.36 -1.84 -15.94
C ALA A 432 -19.13 -0.83 -14.80
N VAL A 433 -19.24 0.47 -15.09
CA VAL A 433 -19.11 1.51 -14.06
C VAL A 433 -20.29 1.50 -13.09
N GLY A 434 -21.50 1.23 -13.57
CA GLY A 434 -22.70 1.09 -12.75
C GLY A 434 -22.60 -0.02 -11.70
N ILE A 435 -22.23 -1.23 -12.12
CA ILE A 435 -22.05 -2.37 -11.19
C ILE A 435 -20.87 -2.15 -10.25
N LEU A 436 -19.78 -1.52 -10.70
CA LEU A 436 -18.63 -1.20 -9.87
C LEU A 436 -19.00 -0.20 -8.77
N SER A 437 -19.67 0.89 -9.15
CA SER A 437 -20.11 1.93 -8.22
C SER A 437 -21.09 1.38 -7.20
N ALA A 438 -22.09 0.60 -7.64
CA ALA A 438 -23.04 -0.05 -6.76
C ALA A 438 -22.35 -0.99 -5.75
N HIS A 439 -21.44 -1.83 -6.22
CA HIS A 439 -20.70 -2.77 -5.37
C HIS A 439 -19.81 -2.03 -4.36
N THR A 440 -19.04 -1.04 -4.79
CA THR A 440 -18.15 -0.28 -3.90
C THR A 440 -18.94 0.51 -2.86
N LEU A 441 -20.09 1.08 -3.21
CA LEU A 441 -20.97 1.73 -2.23
C LEU A 441 -21.51 0.74 -1.21
N LEU A 442 -21.92 -0.46 -1.62
CA LEU A 442 -22.33 -1.52 -0.69
C LEU A 442 -21.17 -1.96 0.21
N ALA A 443 -19.96 -2.13 -0.34
CA ALA A 443 -18.78 -2.46 0.44
C ALA A 443 -18.50 -1.42 1.54
N LEU A 444 -18.55 -0.13 1.21
CA LEU A 444 -18.28 0.97 2.14
C LEU A 444 -19.43 1.24 3.11
N SER A 445 -20.68 1.18 2.67
CA SER A 445 -21.85 1.59 3.47
C SER A 445 -22.53 0.45 4.23
N GLU A 446 -22.17 -0.80 3.94
CA GLU A 446 -22.73 -2.02 4.54
C GLU A 446 -21.62 -2.89 5.14
N ALA A 447 -20.80 -3.51 4.29
CA ALA A 447 -19.94 -4.61 4.68
C ALA A 447 -18.81 -4.18 5.63
N GLN A 448 -18.24 -3.01 5.39
CA GLN A 448 -17.18 -2.44 6.23
C GLN A 448 -17.69 -2.18 7.66
N VAL A 449 -18.93 -1.72 7.84
CA VAL A 449 -19.53 -1.50 9.17
C VAL A 449 -19.62 -2.81 9.95
N ASP A 450 -19.90 -3.92 9.27
CA ASP A 450 -19.97 -5.23 9.94
C ASP A 450 -18.59 -5.71 10.42
N VAL A 451 -17.53 -5.43 9.68
CA VAL A 451 -16.14 -5.71 10.11
C VAL A 451 -15.75 -4.83 11.29
N GLU A 452 -16.05 -3.53 11.24
CA GLU A 452 -15.81 -2.60 12.36
C GLU A 452 -16.56 -3.05 13.62
N ARG A 453 -17.81 -3.52 13.46
CA ARG A 453 -18.59 -4.07 14.56
C ARG A 453 -17.99 -5.38 15.09
N ALA A 454 -17.46 -6.24 14.23
CA ALA A 454 -16.76 -7.45 14.66
C ALA A 454 -15.54 -7.09 15.51
N ILE A 455 -14.74 -6.11 15.09
CA ILE A 455 -13.58 -5.59 15.85
C ILE A 455 -14.02 -5.01 17.20
N ALA A 456 -15.06 -4.16 17.21
CA ALA A 456 -15.57 -3.58 18.45
C ALA A 456 -16.09 -4.64 19.42
N ARG A 457 -16.78 -5.67 18.92
CA ARG A 457 -17.24 -6.81 19.75
C ARG A 457 -16.08 -7.64 20.28
N MET A 458 -15.00 -7.82 19.52
CA MET A 458 -13.79 -8.48 20.01
C MET A 458 -13.18 -7.68 21.17
N ALA A 459 -13.10 -6.35 21.01
CA ALA A 459 -12.58 -5.48 22.06
C ALA A 459 -13.43 -5.56 23.33
N GLU A 460 -14.75 -5.46 23.19
CA GLU A 460 -15.68 -5.53 24.33
C GLU A 460 -15.62 -6.88 25.04
N ALA A 461 -15.51 -7.99 24.29
CA ALA A 461 -15.39 -9.32 24.88
C ALA A 461 -14.12 -9.45 25.75
N VAL A 462 -13.00 -8.84 25.33
CA VAL A 462 -11.78 -8.78 26.16
C VAL A 462 -12.00 -7.88 27.38
N ILE A 463 -12.58 -6.69 27.21
CA ILE A 463 -12.84 -5.78 28.34
C ILE A 463 -13.74 -6.43 29.40
N GLN A 464 -14.75 -7.18 28.97
CA GLN A 464 -15.70 -7.89 29.85
C GLN A 464 -15.20 -9.24 30.37
N ASN A 465 -14.01 -9.69 29.95
CA ASN A 465 -13.50 -11.04 30.22
C ASN A 465 -14.50 -12.16 29.79
N ASP A 466 -15.17 -11.96 28.65
CA ASP A 466 -16.06 -12.94 28.02
C ASP A 466 -15.31 -13.80 26.99
N ALA A 467 -14.66 -14.86 27.46
CA ALA A 467 -13.94 -15.79 26.61
C ALA A 467 -14.84 -16.48 25.56
N THR A 468 -16.11 -16.73 25.89
CA THR A 468 -17.03 -17.45 24.98
C THR A 468 -17.45 -16.52 23.84
N GLY A 469 -17.78 -15.26 24.16
CA GLY A 469 -18.08 -14.23 23.17
C GLY A 469 -16.91 -13.91 22.25
N TYR A 470 -15.68 -13.88 22.79
CA TYR A 470 -14.47 -13.67 21.99
C TYR A 470 -14.23 -14.80 21.00
N VAL A 471 -14.24 -16.06 21.46
CA VAL A 471 -13.97 -17.23 20.60
C VAL A 471 -15.04 -17.39 19.51
N ALA A 472 -16.29 -16.99 19.77
CA ALA A 472 -17.36 -16.99 18.75
C ALA A 472 -17.14 -16.00 17.60
N LEU A 473 -16.26 -15.01 17.77
CA LEU A 473 -15.88 -14.02 16.75
C LEU A 473 -14.65 -14.44 15.93
N VAL A 474 -14.00 -15.55 16.30
CA VAL A 474 -12.83 -16.10 15.62
C VAL A 474 -13.29 -17.17 14.63
N ASP A 475 -12.62 -17.26 13.47
CA ASP A 475 -12.87 -18.32 12.51
C ASP A 475 -12.50 -19.70 13.10
N ALA A 476 -13.48 -20.60 13.13
CA ALA A 476 -13.37 -21.93 13.73
C ALA A 476 -12.89 -23.01 12.73
N THR A 477 -12.71 -22.66 11.45
CA THR A 477 -12.25 -23.64 10.44
C THR A 477 -10.81 -24.11 10.68
N ASP A 478 -10.02 -23.29 11.39
CA ASP A 478 -8.66 -23.60 11.80
C ASP A 478 -8.58 -23.85 13.31
N GLY A 479 -8.57 -25.13 13.69
CA GLY A 479 -8.53 -25.55 15.10
C GLY A 479 -7.26 -25.11 15.84
N ASP A 480 -6.11 -25.03 15.16
CA ASP A 480 -4.85 -24.56 15.76
C ASP A 480 -4.95 -23.06 16.07
N PHE A 481 -5.49 -22.29 15.12
CA PHE A 481 -5.69 -20.84 15.28
C PHE A 481 -6.73 -20.53 16.37
N LEU A 482 -7.85 -21.25 16.39
CA LEU A 482 -8.88 -21.10 17.43
C LEU A 482 -8.32 -21.38 18.83
N ALA A 483 -7.54 -22.46 18.98
CA ALA A 483 -6.88 -22.80 20.23
C ALA A 483 -5.86 -21.72 20.65
N GLN A 484 -5.11 -21.18 19.69
CA GLN A 484 -4.16 -20.09 19.93
C GLN A 484 -4.87 -18.81 20.39
N GLN A 485 -5.99 -18.45 19.79
CA GLN A 485 -6.78 -17.27 20.18
C GLN A 485 -7.39 -17.42 21.59
N ALA A 486 -7.86 -18.62 21.94
CA ALA A 486 -8.32 -18.92 23.31
C ALA A 486 -7.16 -18.80 24.33
N ALA A 487 -5.97 -19.27 23.99
CA ALA A 487 -4.79 -19.14 24.83
C ALA A 487 -4.32 -17.68 24.97
N TRP A 488 -4.38 -16.89 23.89
CA TRP A 488 -4.11 -15.46 23.91
C TRP A 488 -5.06 -14.72 24.85
N PHE A 489 -6.36 -15.01 24.76
CA PHE A 489 -7.38 -14.41 25.64
C PHE A 489 -7.12 -14.74 27.12
N ALA A 490 -6.85 -16.02 27.43
CA ALA A 490 -6.52 -16.44 28.79
C ALA A 490 -5.23 -15.77 29.31
N ALA A 491 -4.23 -15.57 28.45
CA ALA A 491 -3.01 -14.86 28.80
C ALA A 491 -3.28 -13.38 29.14
N MET A 492 -4.12 -12.69 28.36
CA MET A 492 -4.51 -11.30 28.62
C MET A 492 -5.12 -11.10 30.02
N HIS A 493 -5.91 -12.06 30.50
CA HIS A 493 -6.55 -12.01 31.81
C HIS A 493 -5.80 -12.73 32.94
N SER A 494 -4.60 -13.27 32.68
CA SER A 494 -3.76 -13.86 33.72
C SER A 494 -3.14 -12.82 34.67
N ARG A 495 -3.16 -11.54 34.26
CA ARG A 495 -2.78 -10.35 35.04
C ARG A 495 -3.96 -9.36 35.02
N PRO A 496 -4.10 -8.47 36.03
CA PRO A 496 -5.18 -7.49 36.03
C PRO A 496 -5.00 -6.50 34.88
N LEU A 497 -5.94 -6.52 33.93
CA LEU A 497 -5.97 -5.66 32.75
C LEU A 497 -6.59 -4.31 33.14
N GLU A 498 -5.88 -3.20 32.90
CA GLU A 498 -6.32 -1.85 33.27
C GLU A 498 -6.78 -1.04 32.04
N GLU A 499 -6.09 -1.18 30.92
CA GLU A 499 -6.47 -0.57 29.63
C GLU A 499 -6.49 -1.63 28.54
N PHE A 500 -7.50 -1.56 27.66
CA PHE A 500 -7.56 -2.34 26.43
C PHE A 500 -8.30 -1.56 25.35
N GLU A 501 -7.73 -1.53 24.15
CA GLU A 501 -8.31 -0.91 22.97
C GLU A 501 -7.87 -1.73 21.74
N LEU A 502 -8.84 -2.00 20.86
CA LEU A 502 -8.60 -2.61 19.55
C LEU A 502 -9.44 -1.84 18.53
N THR A 503 -8.77 -1.18 17.60
CA THR A 503 -9.41 -0.42 16.52
C THR A 503 -8.97 -0.95 15.16
N GLY A 504 -9.78 -0.70 14.13
CA GLY A 504 -9.48 -1.07 12.75
C GLY A 504 -9.45 0.15 11.85
N GLU A 505 -8.46 0.19 10.96
CA GLU A 505 -8.34 1.17 9.89
C GLU A 505 -8.06 0.45 8.56
N ARG A 506 -8.13 1.19 7.44
CA ARG A 506 -7.78 0.69 6.11
C ARG A 506 -8.49 -0.63 5.73
N ILE A 507 -9.80 -0.69 5.97
CA ILE A 507 -10.58 -1.90 5.74
C ILE A 507 -10.88 -2.04 4.24
N LEU A 508 -10.38 -3.11 3.63
CA LEU A 508 -10.63 -3.49 2.24
C LEU A 508 -11.55 -4.71 2.21
N MET A 509 -12.70 -4.54 1.57
CA MET A 509 -13.75 -5.55 1.46
C MET A 509 -13.59 -6.34 0.15
N GLY A 510 -13.22 -7.61 0.28
CA GLY A 510 -13.29 -8.62 -0.77
C GLY A 510 -14.66 -9.30 -0.82
N ARG A 511 -14.78 -10.40 -1.60
CA ARG A 511 -16.06 -11.14 -1.74
C ARG A 511 -16.44 -11.91 -0.46
N GLU A 512 -15.53 -12.75 0.03
CA GLU A 512 -15.72 -13.59 1.24
C GLU A 512 -14.65 -13.32 2.30
N GLU A 513 -13.75 -12.38 2.01
CA GLU A 513 -12.63 -12.01 2.86
C GLU A 513 -12.51 -10.50 2.92
N ALA A 514 -12.05 -9.96 4.04
CA ALA A 514 -11.72 -8.56 4.20
C ALA A 514 -10.36 -8.44 4.87
N ILE A 515 -9.62 -7.39 4.55
CA ILE A 515 -8.33 -7.09 5.15
C ILE A 515 -8.47 -5.76 5.89
N ALA A 516 -8.00 -5.69 7.13
CA ALA A 516 -7.97 -4.47 7.92
C ALA A 516 -6.61 -4.31 8.59
N THR A 517 -6.18 -3.07 8.82
CA THR A 517 -5.06 -2.81 9.74
C THR A 517 -5.63 -2.66 11.13
N LEU A 518 -5.32 -3.59 12.04
CA LEU A 518 -5.73 -3.50 13.43
C LEU A 518 -4.67 -2.82 14.27
N HIS A 519 -5.12 -1.97 15.20
CA HIS A 519 -4.30 -1.31 16.21
C HIS A 519 -4.68 -1.84 17.58
N LEU A 520 -3.76 -2.57 18.21
CA LEU A 520 -3.90 -3.12 19.55
C LEU A 520 -3.15 -2.24 20.55
N ARG A 521 -3.85 -1.80 21.60
CA ARG A 521 -3.28 -1.11 22.75
C ARG A 521 -3.79 -1.76 24.04
N TYR A 522 -2.89 -2.06 24.97
CA TYR A 522 -3.28 -2.56 26.29
C TYR A 522 -2.25 -2.21 27.37
N ARG A 523 -2.68 -2.27 28.64
CA ARG A 523 -1.81 -2.08 29.81
C ARG A 523 -2.32 -2.91 30.98
N TRP A 524 -1.43 -3.67 31.61
CA TRP A 524 -1.73 -4.32 32.89
C TRP A 524 -1.46 -3.36 34.06
N SER A 525 -2.11 -3.62 35.20
CA SER A 525 -2.05 -2.74 36.38
C SER A 525 -0.65 -2.59 37.00
N ASP A 526 0.22 -3.54 36.75
CA ASP A 526 1.62 -3.58 37.20
C ASP A 526 2.60 -2.96 36.19
N GLU A 527 2.09 -2.39 35.09
CA GLU A 527 2.90 -1.73 34.06
C GLU A 527 2.67 -0.22 34.02
N SER A 528 3.77 0.51 33.89
CA SER A 528 3.76 1.99 33.83
C SER A 528 3.45 2.55 32.44
N GLN A 529 3.62 1.74 31.38
CA GLN A 529 3.40 2.14 30.00
C GLN A 529 2.52 1.11 29.29
N ALA A 530 1.66 1.59 28.40
CA ALA A 530 0.80 0.75 27.59
C ALA A 530 1.56 0.23 26.36
N THR A 531 1.40 -1.06 26.09
CA THR A 531 1.84 -1.70 24.85
C THR A 531 1.02 -1.21 23.68
N ARG A 532 1.66 -1.01 22.52
CA ARG A 532 1.01 -0.66 21.25
C ARG A 532 1.61 -1.48 20.12
N THR A 533 0.77 -2.07 19.29
CA THR A 533 1.19 -2.76 18.06
C THR A 533 0.13 -2.65 16.98
N SER A 534 0.56 -2.61 15.73
CA SER A 534 -0.33 -2.59 14.56
C SER A 534 -0.02 -3.77 13.66
N PHE A 535 -1.04 -4.38 13.06
CA PHE A 535 -0.87 -5.55 12.20
C PHE A 535 -2.01 -5.68 11.19
N PRO A 536 -1.73 -6.19 9.98
CA PRO A 536 -2.76 -6.50 9.02
C PRO A 536 -3.49 -7.78 9.46
N ALA A 537 -4.81 -7.69 9.54
CA ALA A 537 -5.73 -8.74 9.93
C ALA A 537 -6.59 -9.14 8.75
N ARG A 538 -6.91 -10.42 8.69
CA ARG A 538 -7.86 -10.99 7.75
C ARG A 538 -9.16 -11.30 8.50
N PHE A 539 -10.28 -10.99 7.87
CA PHE A 539 -11.62 -11.39 8.29
C PHE A 539 -12.22 -12.24 7.18
N VAL A 540 -13.01 -13.25 7.55
CA VAL A 540 -13.74 -14.10 6.60
C VAL A 540 -15.23 -14.03 6.90
N HIS A 541 -16.03 -14.02 5.84
CA HIS A 541 -17.48 -14.06 5.97
C HIS A 541 -17.95 -15.52 6.02
N ARG A 542 -18.57 -15.93 7.13
CA ARG A 542 -19.05 -17.30 7.35
C ARG A 542 -20.37 -17.26 8.09
N GLU A 543 -21.35 -18.01 7.59
CA GLU A 543 -22.68 -18.13 8.22
C GLU A 543 -23.36 -16.76 8.44
N GLY A 544 -23.15 -15.81 7.53
CA GLY A 544 -23.71 -14.47 7.60
C GLY A 544 -23.02 -13.54 8.61
N GLN A 545 -21.81 -13.87 9.06
CA GLN A 545 -21.03 -13.04 9.98
C GLN A 545 -19.56 -12.95 9.57
N TRP A 546 -18.98 -11.77 9.77
CA TRP A 546 -17.55 -11.56 9.66
C TRP A 546 -16.84 -12.09 10.92
N ARG A 547 -15.83 -12.93 10.71
CA ARG A 547 -15.03 -13.54 11.78
C ARG A 547 -13.55 -13.23 11.57
N TYR A 548 -12.85 -12.96 12.67
CA TYR A 548 -11.40 -12.75 12.64
C TYR A 548 -10.69 -14.05 12.27
N ALA A 549 -9.90 -14.02 11.21
CA ALA A 549 -9.29 -15.18 10.57
C ALA A 549 -7.76 -15.13 10.57
N GLY A 550 -7.20 -14.36 11.51
CA GLY A 550 -5.77 -14.23 11.73
C GLY A 550 -5.15 -13.08 10.96
N LEU A 551 -3.84 -13.18 10.71
CA LEU A 551 -3.09 -12.14 10.02
C LEU A 551 -3.38 -12.18 8.51
N ALA A 552 -3.47 -11.01 7.89
CA ALA A 552 -3.43 -10.90 6.44
C ALA A 552 -1.96 -10.88 6.00
N VAL A 553 -1.47 -12.05 5.58
CA VAL A 553 -0.08 -12.31 5.21
C VAL A 553 0.01 -12.80 3.77
N GLU A 554 1.09 -12.44 3.09
CA GLU A 554 1.48 -13.13 1.86
C GLU A 554 1.96 -14.53 2.23
N THR A 555 1.57 -15.53 1.43
CA THR A 555 1.88 -16.92 1.72
C THR A 555 2.62 -17.56 0.56
N VAL A 556 3.77 -18.17 0.86
CA VAL A 556 4.51 -19.01 -0.07
C VAL A 556 4.25 -20.47 0.27
N GLN A 557 4.02 -21.29 -0.75
CA GLN A 557 3.79 -22.73 -0.61
C GLN A 557 5.00 -23.50 -1.16
N SER A 558 5.47 -24.49 -0.42
CA SER A 558 6.46 -25.49 -0.84
C SER A 558 5.85 -26.90 -0.77
N GLU A 559 6.65 -27.96 -0.93
CA GLU A 559 6.12 -29.33 -0.89
C GLU A 559 5.58 -29.70 0.48
N TYR A 560 6.22 -29.24 1.56
CA TYR A 560 5.85 -29.59 2.94
C TYR A 560 5.40 -28.39 3.79
N PHE A 561 5.71 -27.15 3.38
CA PHE A 561 5.42 -25.95 4.18
C PHE A 561 4.56 -24.91 3.46
N SER A 562 3.73 -24.24 4.26
CA SER A 562 3.07 -22.97 3.94
C SER A 562 3.67 -21.88 4.83
N VAL A 563 4.34 -20.90 4.24
CA VAL A 563 5.03 -19.83 4.97
C VAL A 563 4.34 -18.51 4.72
N GLY A 564 3.58 -18.04 5.70
CA GLY A 564 2.96 -16.73 5.70
C GLY A 564 3.89 -15.67 6.29
N HIS A 565 3.98 -14.48 5.68
CA HIS A 565 4.80 -13.37 6.19
C HIS A 565 4.12 -12.01 6.08
N LEU A 566 4.48 -11.13 7.02
CA LEU A 566 4.01 -9.74 7.05
C LEU A 566 4.82 -8.79 6.15
N SER A 567 6.12 -9.06 5.93
CA SER A 567 6.99 -8.21 5.08
C SER A 567 8.36 -8.83 4.75
N ALA A 568 8.46 -10.15 4.57
CA ALA A 568 9.75 -10.82 4.43
C ALA A 568 10.16 -10.98 2.95
N ALA A 569 11.30 -10.39 2.58
CA ALA A 569 11.99 -10.76 1.34
C ALA A 569 12.51 -12.21 1.43
N ASN A 570 12.70 -12.91 0.31
CA ASN A 570 13.25 -14.28 0.23
C ASN A 570 12.45 -15.40 0.95
N THR A 571 11.15 -15.24 1.21
CA THR A 571 10.34 -16.29 1.84
C THR A 571 10.30 -17.60 1.02
N GLU A 572 10.41 -17.51 -0.30
CA GLU A 572 10.59 -18.68 -1.19
C GLU A 572 11.82 -19.50 -0.84
N LYS A 573 12.99 -18.86 -0.74
CA LYS A 573 14.23 -19.53 -0.35
C LYS A 573 14.14 -20.11 1.05
N TRP A 574 13.42 -19.45 1.96
CA TRP A 574 13.15 -20.00 3.29
C TRP A 574 12.34 -21.29 3.16
N ALA A 575 11.22 -21.28 2.43
CA ALA A 575 10.36 -22.45 2.26
C ALA A 575 11.10 -23.62 1.59
N GLU A 576 11.87 -23.37 0.53
CA GLU A 576 12.72 -24.38 -0.13
C GLU A 576 13.78 -24.97 0.82
N SER A 577 14.44 -24.11 1.60
CA SER A 577 15.42 -24.55 2.59
C SER A 577 14.76 -25.39 3.70
N ALA A 578 13.52 -25.06 4.08
CA ALA A 578 12.76 -25.79 5.09
C ALA A 578 12.46 -27.21 4.63
N ASP A 579 12.03 -27.39 3.37
CA ASP A 579 11.78 -28.70 2.78
C ASP A 579 13.04 -29.59 2.86
N GLY A 580 14.20 -29.07 2.44
CA GLY A 580 15.45 -29.82 2.46
C GLY A 580 15.88 -30.25 3.88
N ILE A 581 15.79 -29.33 4.85
CA ILE A 581 16.10 -29.63 6.26
C ILE A 581 15.09 -30.64 6.83
N TYR A 582 13.81 -30.49 6.50
CA TYR A 582 12.74 -31.37 6.98
C TYR A 582 12.90 -32.78 6.46
N LEU A 583 13.14 -32.96 5.15
CA LEU A 583 13.39 -34.25 4.52
C LEU A 583 14.57 -34.97 5.17
N PHE A 584 15.69 -34.27 5.37
CA PHE A 584 16.84 -34.82 6.09
C PHE A 584 16.45 -35.31 7.49
N LEU A 585 15.73 -34.49 8.26
CA LEU A 585 15.36 -34.82 9.63
C LEU A 585 14.41 -36.01 9.71
N ILE A 586 13.37 -36.06 8.87
CA ILE A 586 12.41 -37.18 8.90
C ILE A 586 13.05 -38.49 8.42
N GLU A 587 13.99 -38.42 7.48
CA GLU A 587 14.78 -39.59 7.06
C GLU A 587 15.60 -40.12 8.24
N LYS A 588 16.35 -39.24 8.92
CA LYS A 588 17.17 -39.64 10.08
C LYS A 588 16.33 -40.13 11.25
N LEU A 589 15.17 -39.52 11.49
CA LEU A 589 14.26 -39.87 12.58
C LEU A 589 13.29 -41.02 12.22
N GLY A 590 13.33 -41.55 11.00
CA GLY A 590 12.42 -42.60 10.54
C GLY A 590 10.93 -42.21 10.58
N LEU A 591 10.62 -40.93 10.38
CA LEU A 591 9.27 -40.39 10.47
C LEU A 591 8.60 -40.35 9.08
N PRO A 592 7.27 -40.57 9.01
CA PRO A 592 6.55 -40.34 7.77
C PRO A 592 6.48 -38.82 7.46
N PRO A 593 6.56 -38.42 6.19
CA PRO A 593 6.40 -37.02 5.83
C PRO A 593 5.00 -36.51 6.18
N GLN A 594 4.93 -35.35 6.81
CA GLN A 594 3.69 -34.60 7.02
C GLN A 594 3.59 -33.50 5.97
N ILE A 595 2.44 -33.42 5.31
CA ILE A 595 2.14 -32.40 4.31
C ILE A 595 1.38 -31.24 5.00
N ASP A 596 1.60 -30.01 4.54
CA ASP A 596 1.05 -28.73 5.04
C ASP A 596 1.40 -28.34 6.49
N MET A 597 2.68 -28.32 6.84
CA MET A 597 3.13 -27.56 8.01
C MET A 597 3.02 -26.06 7.74
N ARG A 598 2.63 -25.27 8.75
CA ARG A 598 2.41 -23.83 8.60
C ARG A 598 3.40 -23.02 9.42
N VAL A 599 3.99 -21.99 8.84
CA VAL A 599 4.91 -21.07 9.51
C VAL A 599 4.43 -19.65 9.27
N LEU A 600 4.20 -18.90 10.35
CA LEU A 600 3.86 -17.49 10.29
C LEU A 600 5.03 -16.65 10.79
N LEU A 601 5.60 -15.86 9.88
CA LEU A 601 6.77 -15.02 10.12
C LEU A 601 6.35 -13.60 10.55
N PHE A 602 6.77 -13.23 11.76
CA PHE A 602 6.59 -11.92 12.35
C PHE A 602 7.87 -11.09 12.19
N PRO A 603 7.77 -9.77 11.94
CA PRO A 603 8.95 -8.95 11.69
C PRO A 603 9.90 -8.90 12.91
N ARG A 604 9.36 -8.99 14.13
CA ARG A 604 10.12 -8.96 15.38
C ARG A 604 9.46 -9.82 16.46
N ALA A 605 10.26 -10.28 17.42
CA ALA A 605 9.80 -11.11 18.53
C ALA A 605 8.80 -10.39 19.45
N GLU A 606 8.90 -9.07 19.60
CA GLU A 606 7.93 -8.31 20.40
C GLU A 606 6.52 -8.38 19.77
N VAL A 607 6.44 -8.19 18.45
CA VAL A 607 5.15 -8.27 17.71
C VAL A 607 4.57 -9.68 17.83
N LEU A 608 5.40 -10.72 17.68
CA LEU A 608 4.98 -12.11 17.90
C LEU A 608 4.37 -12.28 19.29
N GLY A 609 5.08 -11.86 20.34
CA GLY A 609 4.63 -11.98 21.72
C GLY A 609 3.28 -11.32 21.95
N HIS A 610 3.11 -10.06 21.54
CA HIS A 610 1.88 -9.32 21.76
C HIS A 610 0.67 -9.91 21.03
N LEU A 611 0.85 -10.48 19.84
CA LEU A 611 -0.24 -11.01 19.01
C LEU A 611 -0.58 -12.47 19.28
N THR A 612 0.34 -13.23 19.88
CA THR A 612 0.13 -14.67 20.09
C THR A 612 0.05 -15.07 21.55
N ARG A 613 0.92 -14.52 22.41
CA ARG A 613 1.01 -14.88 23.83
C ARG A 613 1.60 -13.71 24.64
N PRO A 614 0.79 -12.71 25.00
CA PRO A 614 1.27 -11.41 25.50
C PRO A 614 2.02 -11.50 26.83
N THR A 615 1.82 -12.58 27.60
CA THR A 615 2.56 -12.85 28.85
C THR A 615 3.82 -13.68 28.67
N ALA A 616 4.17 -14.07 27.45
CA ALA A 616 5.44 -14.73 27.18
C ALA A 616 6.61 -13.79 27.53
N PRO A 617 7.75 -14.32 28.00
CA PRO A 617 8.95 -13.52 28.23
C PRO A 617 9.29 -12.68 26.99
N GLN A 618 9.65 -11.42 27.20
CA GLN A 618 10.05 -10.54 26.10
C GLN A 618 11.21 -11.19 25.31
N GLY A 619 11.14 -11.10 23.98
CA GLY A 619 12.14 -11.70 23.11
C GLY A 619 11.95 -13.19 22.81
N THR A 620 10.84 -13.82 23.24
CA THR A 620 10.50 -15.20 22.84
C THR A 620 10.48 -15.30 21.31
N PRO A 621 11.43 -16.01 20.67
CA PRO A 621 11.62 -15.88 19.23
C PRO A 621 10.68 -16.75 18.41
N TRP A 622 10.04 -17.75 19.03
CA TRP A 622 9.07 -18.61 18.36
C TRP A 622 8.12 -19.28 19.36
N ILE A 623 6.93 -19.66 18.91
CA ILE A 623 5.90 -20.35 19.69
C ILE A 623 5.34 -21.53 18.84
N PRO A 624 5.40 -22.79 19.32
CA PRO A 624 4.76 -23.93 18.66
C PRO A 624 3.26 -24.02 18.96
N SER A 625 2.46 -24.50 17.99
CA SER A 625 1.15 -25.09 18.24
C SER A 625 0.73 -26.04 17.13
N GLY A 626 0.60 -27.32 17.45
CA GLY A 626 0.10 -28.31 16.49
C GLY A 626 0.97 -28.35 15.24
N ARG A 627 0.36 -28.06 14.09
CA ARG A 627 1.02 -28.00 12.77
C ARG A 627 1.54 -26.61 12.41
N THR A 628 1.36 -25.64 13.29
CA THR A 628 1.66 -24.23 13.06
C THR A 628 2.80 -23.75 13.96
N ALA A 629 3.77 -23.04 13.39
CA ALA A 629 4.82 -22.34 14.13
C ALA A 629 4.69 -20.83 13.89
N TRP A 630 4.59 -20.06 14.97
CA TRP A 630 4.69 -18.60 14.91
C TRP A 630 6.11 -18.19 15.26
N VAL A 631 6.76 -17.44 14.38
CA VAL A 631 8.21 -17.30 14.39
C VAL A 631 8.59 -15.85 14.13
N ALA A 632 9.47 -15.28 14.94
CA ALA A 632 10.09 -14.00 14.65
C ALA A 632 11.13 -14.17 13.54
N ALA A 633 11.21 -13.22 12.60
CA ALA A 633 12.09 -13.28 11.43
C ALA A 633 13.59 -13.45 11.77
N SER A 634 14.00 -13.16 13.01
CA SER A 634 15.36 -13.40 13.52
C SER A 634 15.66 -14.86 13.88
N THR A 635 14.68 -15.77 13.80
CA THR A 635 14.84 -17.16 14.25
C THR A 635 15.44 -18.02 13.14
N PRO A 636 16.51 -18.80 13.43
CA PRO A 636 17.09 -19.71 12.45
C PRO A 636 16.09 -20.75 11.94
N ILE A 637 16.05 -20.96 10.63
CA ILE A 637 15.18 -21.95 9.98
C ILE A 637 15.42 -23.37 10.50
N THR A 638 16.69 -23.74 10.69
CA THR A 638 17.14 -25.01 11.29
C THR A 638 16.46 -25.28 12.62
N THR A 639 16.36 -24.25 13.46
CA THR A 639 15.69 -24.34 14.77
C THR A 639 14.21 -24.67 14.61
N VAL A 640 13.50 -23.91 13.78
CA VAL A 640 12.04 -24.10 13.58
C VAL A 640 11.73 -25.49 13.04
N VAL A 641 12.41 -25.90 11.96
CA VAL A 641 12.16 -27.17 11.28
C VAL A 641 12.53 -28.36 12.17
N THR A 642 13.63 -28.26 12.93
CA THR A 642 14.02 -29.30 13.90
C THR A 642 12.95 -29.50 14.97
N GLN A 643 12.38 -28.41 15.50
CA GLN A 643 11.32 -28.53 16.52
C GLN A 643 10.05 -29.16 15.96
N LEU A 644 9.65 -28.78 14.74
CA LEU A 644 8.49 -29.36 14.08
C LEU A 644 8.69 -30.85 13.80
N ALA A 645 9.87 -31.28 13.37
CA ALA A 645 10.21 -32.69 13.20
C ALA A 645 10.22 -33.45 14.53
N LEU A 646 10.82 -32.89 15.59
CA LEU A 646 10.83 -33.50 16.92
C LEU A 646 9.43 -33.69 17.50
N ASN A 647 8.49 -32.77 17.22
CA ASN A 647 7.10 -32.92 17.68
C ASN A 647 6.39 -34.14 17.08
N GLN A 648 6.85 -34.65 15.93
CA GLN A 648 6.29 -35.85 15.30
C GLN A 648 6.81 -37.15 15.94
N THR A 649 7.90 -37.10 16.72
CA THR A 649 8.44 -38.27 17.42
C THR A 649 7.57 -38.73 18.60
N GLY A 650 6.61 -37.91 19.04
CA GLY A 650 5.82 -38.17 20.25
C GLY A 650 6.46 -37.65 21.54
N LEU A 651 7.64 -37.01 21.48
CA LEU A 651 8.25 -36.33 22.61
C LEU A 651 7.41 -35.10 23.04
N PRO A 652 6.99 -35.00 24.32
CA PRO A 652 6.31 -33.81 24.82
C PRO A 652 7.14 -32.53 24.61
N ALA A 653 6.48 -31.38 24.43
CA ALA A 653 7.16 -30.10 24.16
C ALA A 653 8.15 -29.68 25.26
N GLY A 654 7.89 -30.07 26.51
CA GLY A 654 8.78 -29.82 27.66
C GLY A 654 9.76 -30.95 27.98
N ALA A 655 9.75 -32.06 27.23
CA ALA A 655 10.66 -33.17 27.45
C ALA A 655 12.03 -32.90 26.81
N LEU A 656 13.10 -33.27 27.53
CA LEU A 656 14.49 -33.15 27.08
C LEU A 656 14.85 -31.77 26.51
N PRO A 657 14.82 -30.69 27.33
CA PRO A 657 15.12 -29.34 26.89
C PRO A 657 16.47 -29.22 26.17
N TRP A 658 17.48 -29.94 26.67
CA TRP A 658 18.81 -30.01 26.08
C TRP A 658 18.86 -30.63 24.68
N LEU A 659 17.93 -31.55 24.34
CA LEU A 659 17.84 -32.16 23.02
C LEU A 659 17.19 -31.18 22.05
N ARG A 660 16.11 -30.52 22.49
CA ARG A 660 15.42 -29.51 21.68
C ARG A 660 16.33 -28.31 21.41
N GLU A 661 17.07 -27.82 22.40
CA GLU A 661 18.01 -26.72 22.20
C GLU A 661 19.31 -27.15 21.51
N GLY A 662 19.78 -28.37 21.79
CA GLY A 662 21.08 -28.85 21.33
C GLY A 662 21.07 -29.43 19.92
N LEU A 663 19.94 -29.97 19.43
CA LEU A 663 19.86 -30.59 18.12
C LEU A 663 20.05 -29.60 16.95
N PRO A 664 19.39 -28.42 16.92
CA PRO A 664 19.67 -27.41 15.90
C PRO A 664 21.15 -26.98 15.93
N LEU A 665 21.70 -26.77 17.13
CA LEU A 665 23.10 -26.37 17.31
C LEU A 665 24.10 -27.45 16.90
N ALA A 666 23.73 -28.73 17.05
CA ALA A 666 24.53 -29.85 16.59
C ALA A 666 24.53 -29.93 15.05
N LEU A 667 23.38 -29.72 14.42
CA LEU A 667 23.22 -29.72 12.96
C LEU A 667 23.98 -28.57 12.29
N GLU A 668 23.99 -27.39 12.89
CA GLU A 668 24.75 -26.22 12.40
C GLU A 668 26.27 -26.41 12.44
N GLY A 669 26.76 -27.39 13.22
CA GLY A 669 28.19 -27.57 13.49
C GLY A 669 28.75 -28.95 13.20
N GLN A 670 28.04 -29.79 12.43
CA GLN A 670 28.57 -31.03 11.87
C GLN A 670 29.21 -30.77 10.51
N ASP A 671 30.45 -31.20 10.30
CA ASP A 671 31.03 -31.40 8.97
C ASP A 671 30.39 -32.67 8.38
N ALA A 672 29.20 -32.55 7.79
CA ALA A 672 28.57 -33.69 7.10
C ALA A 672 28.96 -33.68 5.62
N ASP A 673 29.34 -34.85 5.10
CA ASP A 673 29.82 -35.10 3.72
C ASP A 673 28.78 -34.82 2.59
N ASP A 674 27.61 -34.25 2.89
CA ASP A 674 26.57 -33.93 1.91
C ASP A 674 26.72 -32.49 1.39
N ALA A 675 27.37 -32.37 0.22
CA ALA A 675 27.72 -31.11 -0.43
C ALA A 675 26.53 -30.15 -0.72
N GLY A 676 25.28 -30.63 -0.68
CA GLY A 676 24.08 -29.82 -0.90
C GLY A 676 23.38 -29.31 0.37
N ILE A 677 23.53 -30.00 1.50
CA ILE A 677 22.80 -29.70 2.76
C ILE A 677 23.61 -28.73 3.64
N MET A 678 24.95 -28.84 3.61
CA MET A 678 25.84 -28.00 4.41
C MET A 678 25.64 -26.49 4.20
N PRO A 679 25.50 -25.96 2.97
CA PRO A 679 25.17 -24.55 2.76
C PRO A 679 23.84 -24.13 3.35
N LEU A 680 22.85 -25.03 3.49
CA LEU A 680 21.52 -24.75 4.06
C LEU A 680 21.50 -24.84 5.60
N LEU A 681 22.35 -25.69 6.19
CA LEU A 681 22.53 -25.84 7.63
C LEU A 681 23.49 -24.79 8.22
N THR A 682 24.40 -24.24 7.41
CA THR A 682 25.41 -23.24 7.83
C THR A 682 25.11 -21.83 7.33
N THR A 683 24.04 -21.62 6.55
CA THR A 683 23.59 -20.29 6.15
C THR A 683 23.13 -19.50 7.37
N THR A 684 23.99 -18.60 7.82
CA THR A 684 23.56 -17.28 8.30
C THR A 684 23.04 -16.47 7.11
N ALA A 685 22.05 -16.99 6.38
CA ALA A 685 21.26 -16.19 5.46
C ALA A 685 20.40 -15.29 6.34
N THR A 686 21.00 -14.19 6.77
CA THR A 686 20.24 -13.02 7.20
C THR A 686 19.30 -12.68 6.05
N LEU A 687 18.00 -12.76 6.30
CA LEU A 687 17.11 -11.77 5.73
C LEU A 687 17.68 -10.41 6.12
N PRO A 688 17.94 -9.51 5.16
CA PRO A 688 18.74 -8.32 5.42
C PRO A 688 17.98 -7.41 6.37
N LEU A 689 18.50 -7.19 7.58
CA LEU A 689 19.01 -5.88 8.05
C LEU A 689 19.31 -5.92 9.56
N ALA A 690 20.46 -5.33 9.86
CA ALA A 690 20.98 -4.85 11.15
C ALA A 690 20.05 -4.92 12.38
N GLY A 691 20.49 -5.68 13.39
CA GLY A 691 19.97 -5.60 14.75
C GLY A 691 20.64 -6.63 15.65
N THR A 692 21.41 -6.17 16.61
CA THR A 692 22.06 -6.99 17.65
C THR A 692 21.04 -7.89 18.38
N PHE A 693 21.43 -9.14 18.60
CA PHE A 693 20.71 -10.16 19.39
C PHE A 693 20.12 -9.60 20.70
N PRO A 694 18.86 -9.93 21.06
CA PRO A 694 18.36 -9.69 22.40
C PRO A 694 18.87 -10.77 23.39
N PRO A 695 18.92 -10.46 24.70
CA PRO A 695 19.51 -11.31 25.73
C PRO A 695 18.53 -12.38 26.22
N LEU A 696 19.08 -13.51 26.69
CA LEU A 696 18.39 -14.40 27.62
C LEU A 696 18.71 -13.90 29.03
N ASP A 697 17.74 -13.24 29.69
CA ASP A 697 17.73 -13.06 31.14
C ASP A 697 17.63 -14.47 31.78
N SER A 698 18.33 -14.87 32.83
CA SER A 698 18.93 -14.19 33.98
C SER A 698 20.28 -14.83 34.37
N VAL A 699 21.19 -15.00 33.41
CA VAL A 699 22.50 -15.61 33.59
C VAL A 699 23.54 -14.83 32.79
N SER A 700 24.79 -14.81 33.25
CA SER A 700 25.86 -14.07 32.55
C SER A 700 26.02 -14.56 31.10
N VAL A 701 26.52 -13.73 30.17
CA VAL A 701 26.80 -14.14 28.77
C VAL A 701 27.68 -15.40 28.72
N GLU A 702 28.61 -15.53 29.66
CA GLU A 702 29.47 -16.71 29.82
C GLU A 702 28.67 -17.96 30.22
N GLU A 703 27.75 -17.82 31.16
CA GLU A 703 26.87 -18.89 31.63
C GLU A 703 25.83 -19.30 30.58
N ALA A 704 25.27 -18.37 29.82
CA ALA A 704 24.40 -18.67 28.69
C ALA A 704 25.14 -19.42 27.56
N ASN A 705 26.39 -19.03 27.27
CA ASN A 705 27.23 -19.73 26.30
C ASN A 705 27.61 -21.14 26.77
N LEU A 706 27.89 -21.29 28.06
CA LEU A 706 28.16 -22.58 28.68
C LEU A 706 26.93 -23.50 28.63
N LEU A 707 25.74 -22.98 28.94
CA LEU A 707 24.48 -23.74 28.87
C LEU A 707 24.17 -24.21 27.43
N ARG A 708 24.32 -23.34 26.43
CA ARG A 708 24.16 -23.72 25.01
C ARG A 708 25.18 -24.76 24.56
N SER A 709 26.44 -24.61 25.00
CA SER A 709 27.49 -25.59 24.74
C SER A 709 27.17 -26.95 25.37
N GLN A 710 26.60 -26.96 26.57
CA GLN A 710 26.16 -28.18 27.25
C GLN A 710 24.99 -28.86 26.53
N ALA A 711 23.98 -28.12 26.09
CA ALA A 711 22.86 -28.67 25.32
C ALA A 711 23.33 -29.31 24.00
N ARG A 712 24.17 -28.60 23.24
CA ARG A 712 24.80 -29.13 22.01
C ARG A 712 25.65 -30.36 22.32
N SER A 713 26.48 -30.31 23.35
CA SER A 713 27.38 -31.40 23.74
C SER A 713 26.62 -32.67 24.14
N MET A 714 25.55 -32.53 24.93
CA MET A 714 24.75 -33.67 25.37
C MET A 714 23.96 -34.28 24.21
N THR A 715 23.47 -33.46 23.30
CA THR A 715 22.86 -33.92 22.04
C THR A 715 23.84 -34.64 21.14
N ALA A 716 25.04 -34.09 20.98
CA ALA A 716 26.11 -34.75 20.22
C ALA A 716 26.51 -36.08 20.85
N TYR A 717 26.59 -36.17 22.18
CA TYR A 717 26.87 -37.42 22.90
C TYR A 717 25.78 -38.46 22.67
N LEU A 718 24.49 -38.07 22.73
CA LEU A 718 23.38 -38.95 22.41
C LEU A 718 23.51 -39.51 20.99
N LEU A 719 23.72 -38.63 20.00
CA LEU A 719 23.82 -39.00 18.59
C LEU A 719 25.04 -39.87 18.30
N ASP A 720 26.20 -39.57 18.88
CA ASP A 720 27.45 -40.31 18.67
C ASP A 720 27.40 -41.72 19.28
N LYS A 721 26.84 -41.84 20.49
CA LYS A 721 26.80 -43.13 21.21
C LYS A 721 25.64 -44.02 20.82
N TYR A 722 24.47 -43.43 20.53
CA TYR A 722 23.22 -44.17 20.39
C TYR A 722 22.53 -43.95 19.04
N GLY A 723 23.00 -43.00 18.23
CA GLY A 723 22.46 -42.74 16.89
C GLY A 723 21.09 -42.05 16.89
N TRP A 724 20.59 -41.78 15.69
CA TRP A 724 19.30 -41.11 15.48
C TRP A 724 18.09 -41.96 15.90
N ASP A 725 18.19 -43.29 15.78
CA ASP A 725 17.15 -44.25 16.20
C ASP A 725 16.82 -44.15 17.70
N ALA A 726 17.78 -43.70 18.51
CA ALA A 726 17.57 -43.50 19.93
C ALA A 726 16.55 -42.39 20.22
N ILE A 727 16.60 -41.29 19.45
CA ILE A 727 15.63 -40.18 19.58
C ILE A 727 14.23 -40.67 19.21
N ARG A 728 14.10 -41.41 18.10
CA ARG A 728 12.85 -42.01 17.64
C ARG A 728 12.26 -42.94 18.71
N THR A 729 13.06 -43.87 19.21
CA THR A 729 12.66 -44.87 20.20
C THR A 729 12.29 -44.23 21.55
N LEU A 730 12.99 -43.16 21.95
CA LEU A 730 12.62 -42.35 23.11
C LEU A 730 11.22 -41.76 22.95
N GLY A 731 10.95 -41.10 21.83
CA GLY A 731 9.66 -40.47 21.56
C GLY A 731 8.49 -41.46 21.50
N GLU A 732 8.64 -42.55 20.73
CA GLU A 732 7.62 -43.60 20.59
C GLU A 732 7.25 -44.22 21.94
N ASN A 733 8.26 -44.55 22.75
CA ASN A 733 8.02 -45.13 24.08
C ASN A 733 7.39 -44.11 25.02
N TRP A 734 7.83 -42.86 24.98
CA TRP A 734 7.24 -41.81 25.81
C TRP A 734 5.76 -41.58 25.47
N ALA A 735 5.42 -41.51 24.19
CA ALA A 735 4.04 -41.36 23.73
C ALA A 735 3.17 -42.56 24.16
N ARG A 736 3.73 -43.77 24.14
CA ARG A 736 3.03 -44.99 24.54
C ARG A 736 2.82 -45.11 26.05
N THR A 737 3.82 -44.74 26.86
CA THR A 737 3.80 -44.98 28.32
C THR A 737 3.36 -43.77 29.13
N GLY A 738 3.54 -42.56 28.61
CA GLY A 738 3.45 -41.31 29.36
C GLY A 738 4.56 -41.13 30.41
N ASP A 739 5.51 -42.06 30.49
CA ASP A 739 6.57 -42.11 31.49
C ASP A 739 7.94 -42.03 30.80
N GLY A 740 8.60 -40.88 30.96
CA GLY A 740 9.89 -40.61 30.37
C GLY A 740 11.01 -41.49 30.89
N GLU A 741 10.94 -41.90 32.15
CA GLU A 741 11.97 -42.71 32.76
C GLU A 741 11.88 -44.17 32.27
N ALA A 742 10.66 -44.66 32.03
CA ALA A 742 10.44 -45.92 31.32
C ALA A 742 10.92 -45.86 29.86
N ALA A 743 10.71 -44.71 29.19
CA ALA A 743 11.18 -44.50 27.81
C ALA A 743 12.72 -44.50 27.73
N PHE A 744 13.41 -43.87 28.67
CA PHE A 744 14.88 -43.88 28.78
C PHE A 744 15.43 -45.29 28.91
N ARG A 745 14.89 -46.10 29.84
CA ARG A 745 15.36 -47.48 30.02
C ARG A 745 15.16 -48.34 28.79
N GLN A 746 14.07 -48.13 28.05
CA GLN A 746 13.78 -48.92 26.86
C GLN A 746 14.59 -48.50 25.64
N ALA A 747 14.89 -47.20 25.51
CA ALA A 747 15.61 -46.67 24.36
C ALA A 747 17.13 -46.72 24.51
N LEU A 748 17.65 -46.49 25.72
CA LEU A 748 19.08 -46.34 25.99
C LEU A 748 19.67 -47.40 26.94
N ASP A 749 18.84 -48.33 27.43
CA ASP A 749 19.19 -49.30 28.47
C ASP A 749 19.74 -48.65 29.76
N MET A 750 19.24 -47.45 30.08
CA MET A 750 19.62 -46.69 31.27
C MET A 750 18.54 -45.68 31.70
N THR A 751 18.61 -45.23 32.94
CA THR A 751 17.81 -44.13 33.48
C THR A 751 18.25 -42.77 32.93
N SER A 752 17.40 -41.75 33.00
CA SER A 752 17.79 -40.39 32.59
C SER A 752 18.94 -39.83 33.45
N ALA A 753 18.99 -40.24 34.73
CA ALA A 753 20.04 -39.88 35.67
C ALA A 753 21.38 -40.57 35.33
N GLU A 754 21.36 -41.85 34.96
CA GLU A 754 22.54 -42.59 34.52
C GLU A 754 23.10 -42.03 33.20
N PHE A 755 22.24 -41.70 32.23
CA PHE A 755 22.65 -41.02 31.00
C PHE A 755 23.34 -39.69 31.30
N THR A 756 22.74 -38.87 32.17
CA THR A 756 23.30 -37.58 32.56
C THR A 756 24.64 -37.75 33.25
N ALA A 757 24.78 -38.74 34.14
CA ALA A 757 26.03 -39.04 34.83
C ALA A 757 27.12 -39.54 33.87
N ALA A 758 26.76 -40.37 32.88
CA ALA A 758 27.66 -40.85 31.85
C ALA A 758 28.18 -39.68 30.98
N TRP A 759 27.30 -38.81 30.48
CA TRP A 759 27.70 -37.60 29.76
C TRP A 759 28.59 -36.67 30.60
N GLN A 760 28.25 -36.47 31.88
CA GLN A 760 29.06 -35.64 32.77
C GLN A 760 30.48 -36.20 32.92
N SER A 761 30.61 -37.51 33.10
CA SER A 761 31.89 -38.20 33.22
C SER A 761 32.69 -38.16 31.92
N ASP A 762 32.06 -38.48 30.79
CA ASP A 762 32.74 -38.70 29.52
C ASP A 762 33.07 -37.39 28.79
N VAL A 763 32.31 -36.32 29.05
CA VAL A 763 32.39 -35.08 28.26
C VAL A 763 32.57 -33.85 29.14
N LEU A 764 31.71 -33.64 30.14
CA LEU A 764 31.73 -32.40 30.93
C LEU A 764 32.96 -32.26 31.82
N GLN A 765 33.35 -33.34 32.53
CA GLN A 765 34.50 -33.31 33.42
C GLN A 765 35.83 -33.18 32.65
N PRO A 766 36.07 -33.94 31.55
CA PRO A 766 37.22 -33.69 30.68
C PRO A 766 37.26 -32.26 30.13
N ALA A 767 36.10 -31.67 29.79
CA ALA A 767 36.03 -30.30 29.29
C ALA A 767 36.35 -29.25 30.36
N ARG A 768 35.86 -29.43 31.59
CA ARG A 768 36.22 -28.58 32.73
C ARG A 768 37.70 -28.70 33.08
N GLN A 769 38.24 -29.92 33.03
CA GLN A 769 39.66 -30.16 33.25
C GLN A 769 40.50 -29.51 32.15
N ALA A 770 40.13 -29.65 30.88
CA ALA A 770 40.81 -29.00 29.77
C ALA A 770 40.77 -27.46 29.88
N LYS A 771 39.62 -26.87 30.26
CA LYS A 771 39.53 -25.42 30.53
C LYS A 771 40.52 -25.02 31.63
N ALA A 772 40.51 -25.71 32.76
CA ALA A 772 41.41 -25.42 33.88
C ALA A 772 42.89 -25.59 33.47
N ASP A 773 43.22 -26.62 32.70
CA ASP A 773 44.58 -26.86 32.22
C ASP A 773 45.05 -25.77 31.23
N ILE A 774 44.16 -25.30 30.35
CA ILE A 774 44.45 -24.22 29.38
C ILE A 774 44.58 -22.88 30.11
N GLU A 775 43.71 -22.58 31.08
CA GLU A 775 43.85 -21.40 31.94
C GLU A 775 45.17 -21.44 32.71
N ALA A 776 45.56 -22.60 33.24
CA ALA A 776 46.86 -22.78 33.89
C ALA A 776 48.03 -22.64 32.91
N LEU A 777 47.91 -23.12 31.67
CA LEU A 777 48.91 -22.89 30.60
C LEU A 777 49.06 -21.40 30.30
N VAL A 778 47.94 -20.69 30.10
CA VAL A 778 47.94 -19.26 29.82
C VAL A 778 48.50 -18.47 31.01
N ALA A 779 48.16 -18.84 32.25
CA ALA A 779 48.74 -18.24 33.45
C ALA A 779 50.26 -18.43 33.50
N ARG A 780 50.77 -19.66 33.26
CA ARG A 780 52.21 -19.91 33.16
C ARG A 780 52.87 -19.08 32.05
N ARG A 781 52.18 -18.92 30.92
CA ARG A 781 52.65 -18.10 29.80
C ARG A 781 52.74 -16.62 30.18
N GLN A 782 51.74 -16.08 30.88
CA GLN A 782 51.73 -14.71 31.42
C GLN A 782 52.89 -14.50 32.39
N GLU A 783 53.05 -15.40 33.36
CA GLU A 783 54.14 -15.35 34.33
C GLU A 783 55.51 -15.34 33.64
N ALA A 784 55.72 -16.22 32.67
CA ALA A 784 56.96 -16.26 31.88
C ALA A 784 57.22 -14.96 31.12
N ILE A 785 56.18 -14.33 30.56
CA ILE A 785 56.28 -13.06 29.84
C ILE A 785 56.64 -11.91 30.79
N VAL A 786 55.98 -11.81 31.95
CA VAL A 786 56.24 -10.76 32.95
C VAL A 786 57.62 -10.95 33.59
N ALA A 787 58.03 -12.19 33.87
CA ALA A 787 59.35 -12.51 34.41
C ALA A 787 60.49 -12.36 33.39
N GLY A 788 60.18 -12.29 32.08
CA GLY A 788 61.17 -12.31 31.02
C GLY A 788 61.90 -13.66 30.87
N ASP A 789 61.26 -14.75 31.32
CA ASP A 789 61.79 -16.10 31.26
C ASP A 789 61.49 -16.74 29.89
N ALA A 790 62.50 -16.72 29.03
CA ALA A 790 62.38 -17.25 27.68
C ALA A 790 62.16 -18.76 27.64
N ASP A 791 62.78 -19.51 28.56
CA ASP A 791 62.72 -20.97 28.52
C ASP A 791 61.34 -21.42 29.02
N ALA A 792 60.82 -20.76 30.06
CA ALA A 792 59.44 -20.97 30.52
C ALA A 792 58.43 -20.58 29.42
N LEU A 793 58.63 -19.46 28.71
CA LEU A 793 57.72 -19.04 27.63
C LEU A 793 57.72 -20.05 26.47
N LEU A 794 58.89 -20.53 26.05
CA LEU A 794 59.01 -21.52 24.98
C LEU A 794 58.39 -22.87 25.34
N SER A 795 58.36 -23.23 26.63
CA SER A 795 57.68 -24.45 27.10
C SER A 795 56.16 -24.42 26.97
N THR A 796 55.57 -23.26 26.66
CA THR A 796 54.11 -23.07 26.47
C THR A 796 53.68 -23.05 25.01
N VAL A 797 54.51 -23.58 24.10
CA VAL A 797 54.26 -23.56 22.65
C VAL A 797 54.45 -24.95 22.08
N ASP A 798 53.57 -25.36 21.15
CA ASP A 798 53.72 -26.65 20.45
C ASP A 798 55.03 -26.69 19.64
N PRO A 799 56.00 -27.54 20.01
CA PRO A 799 57.25 -27.66 19.28
C PRO A 799 57.07 -28.23 17.86
N ALA A 800 55.92 -28.86 17.56
CA ALA A 800 55.59 -29.32 16.22
C ALA A 800 55.23 -28.18 15.25
N ASN A 801 55.05 -26.94 15.75
CA ASN A 801 54.84 -25.75 14.93
C ASN A 801 56.12 -24.88 14.89
N PRO A 802 57.04 -25.12 13.92
CA PRO A 802 58.34 -24.45 13.88
C PRO A 802 58.23 -22.94 13.68
N THR A 803 57.18 -22.48 12.98
CA THR A 803 56.91 -21.05 12.77
C THR A 803 56.53 -20.37 14.08
N LEU A 804 55.58 -20.95 14.83
CA LEU A 804 55.14 -20.39 16.11
C LEU A 804 56.27 -20.43 17.16
N LEU A 805 57.07 -21.50 17.16
CA LEU A 805 58.24 -21.61 18.02
C LEU A 805 59.28 -20.52 17.72
N HIS A 806 59.62 -20.31 16.44
CA HIS A 806 60.57 -19.29 16.01
C HIS A 806 60.10 -17.87 16.34
N GLU A 807 58.82 -17.57 16.11
CA GLU A 807 58.25 -16.27 16.49
C GLU A 807 58.22 -16.07 18.01
N THR A 808 57.92 -17.11 18.78
CA THR A 808 57.98 -17.04 20.25
C THR A 808 59.41 -16.84 20.77
N GLN A 809 60.43 -17.41 20.11
CA GLN A 809 61.84 -17.15 20.44
C GLN A 809 62.23 -15.68 20.22
N ARG A 810 61.74 -15.07 19.12
CA ARG A 810 61.92 -13.64 18.86
C ARG A 810 61.24 -12.79 19.92
N TRP A 811 60.00 -13.12 20.26
CA TRP A 811 59.25 -12.43 21.31
C TRP A 811 59.97 -12.52 22.66
N ALA A 812 60.49 -13.69 23.02
CA ALA A 812 61.25 -13.86 24.24
C ALA A 812 62.53 -12.98 24.27
N ALA A 813 63.22 -12.86 23.14
CA ALA A 813 64.39 -11.98 23.02
C ALA A 813 64.04 -10.50 23.14
N ASP A 814 62.89 -10.08 22.60
CA ASP A 814 62.40 -8.71 22.70
C ASP A 814 61.91 -8.37 24.11
N LEU A 815 61.21 -9.30 24.77
CA LEU A 815 60.76 -9.15 26.16
C LEU A 815 61.93 -9.01 27.14
N ARG A 816 63.06 -9.68 26.89
CA ARG A 816 64.30 -9.45 27.67
C ARG A 816 64.85 -8.04 27.53
N ARG A 817 64.70 -7.42 26.36
CA ARG A 817 65.16 -6.04 26.10
C ARG A 817 64.18 -5.00 26.64
N ARG A 818 62.88 -5.34 26.64
CA ARG A 818 61.77 -4.48 27.05
C ARG A 818 60.77 -5.30 27.87
N PRO A 819 61.00 -5.46 29.19
CA PRO A 819 60.14 -6.30 30.01
C PRO A 819 58.71 -5.76 30.07
N ALA A 820 57.75 -6.70 30.03
CA ALA A 820 56.35 -6.41 30.30
C ALA A 820 56.18 -6.08 31.79
N LYS A 821 55.43 -5.04 32.10
CA LYS A 821 54.99 -4.74 33.47
C LYS A 821 53.65 -5.40 33.78
N VAL A 822 52.78 -5.52 32.79
CA VAL A 822 51.48 -6.20 32.85
C VAL A 822 51.31 -6.98 31.55
N TYR A 823 50.88 -8.23 31.67
CA TYR A 823 50.46 -9.09 30.57
C TYR A 823 49.34 -9.99 31.11
N ASP A 824 48.12 -9.46 31.12
CA ASP A 824 46.95 -10.17 31.63
C ASP A 824 46.15 -10.73 30.45
N THR A 825 45.75 -11.98 30.53
CA THR A 825 45.00 -12.69 29.48
C THR A 825 43.78 -13.35 30.09
N ALA A 826 42.59 -12.98 29.64
CA ALA A 826 41.37 -13.72 29.92
C ALA A 826 41.13 -14.77 28.82
N VAL A 827 40.69 -15.96 29.21
CA VAL A 827 40.43 -17.09 28.30
C VAL A 827 38.94 -17.39 28.27
N THR A 828 38.36 -17.47 27.07
CA THR A 828 36.99 -17.95 26.86
C THR A 828 37.00 -19.16 25.93
N LEU A 829 36.85 -20.36 26.49
CA LEU A 829 36.82 -21.61 25.72
C LEU A 829 35.58 -21.67 24.83
N ARG A 830 35.75 -21.95 23.54
CA ARG A 830 34.66 -22.08 22.56
C ARG A 830 34.33 -23.53 22.23
N THR A 831 35.33 -24.32 21.89
CA THR A 831 35.14 -25.72 21.48
C THR A 831 36.25 -26.59 22.05
N LEU A 832 35.91 -27.86 22.28
CA LEU A 832 36.86 -28.92 22.67
C LEU A 832 36.51 -30.18 21.88
N THR A 833 37.47 -30.69 21.12
CA THR A 833 37.31 -31.90 20.32
C THR A 833 38.55 -32.76 20.48
N GLY A 834 38.47 -33.77 21.35
CA GLY A 834 39.62 -34.61 21.70
C GLY A 834 40.80 -33.78 22.22
N ASP A 835 41.95 -33.89 21.55
CA ASP A 835 43.20 -33.20 21.90
C ASP A 835 43.34 -31.80 21.25
N ARG A 836 42.23 -31.17 20.85
CA ARG A 836 42.22 -29.81 20.28
C ARG A 836 41.16 -28.94 20.94
N ALA A 837 41.51 -27.70 21.26
CA ALA A 837 40.60 -26.71 21.83
C ALA A 837 40.74 -25.36 21.14
N GLN A 838 39.63 -24.67 20.88
CA GLN A 838 39.66 -23.27 20.43
C GLN A 838 39.16 -22.37 21.56
N ALA A 839 39.87 -21.28 21.82
CA ALA A 839 39.44 -20.26 22.77
C ALA A 839 39.68 -18.86 22.22
N ASP A 840 38.84 -17.92 22.63
CA ASP A 840 39.15 -16.50 22.46
C ASP A 840 40.00 -16.04 23.66
N LEU A 841 41.01 -15.24 23.36
CA LEU A 841 41.92 -14.64 24.32
C LEU A 841 41.75 -13.12 24.27
N HIS A 842 41.50 -12.51 25.41
CA HIS A 842 41.58 -11.05 25.58
C HIS A 842 42.86 -10.73 26.34
N ILE A 843 43.80 -10.02 25.72
CA ILE A 843 45.14 -9.76 26.26
C ILE A 843 45.31 -8.26 26.53
N ASP A 844 45.51 -7.89 27.80
CA ASP A 844 45.91 -6.57 28.25
C ASP A 844 47.43 -6.49 28.46
N TYR A 845 48.08 -5.53 27.81
CA TYR A 845 49.53 -5.36 27.84
C TYR A 845 49.96 -3.97 28.30
N VAL A 846 50.95 -3.91 29.19
CA VAL A 846 51.68 -2.70 29.56
C VAL A 846 53.17 -3.01 29.63
N GLY A 847 53.99 -2.43 28.75
CA GLY A 847 55.43 -2.68 28.72
C GLY A 847 56.16 -1.90 27.63
N GLY A 848 57.47 -1.68 27.79
CA GLY A 848 58.30 -1.04 26.76
C GLY A 848 57.88 0.37 26.28
N GLY A 849 57.05 1.08 27.05
CA GLY A 849 56.49 2.40 26.69
C GLY A 849 55.11 2.35 26.02
N TYR A 850 54.49 1.18 25.89
CA TYR A 850 53.19 0.97 25.25
C TYR A 850 52.16 0.39 26.23
N LYS A 851 50.89 0.75 26.03
CA LYS A 851 49.70 0.18 26.70
C LYS A 851 48.65 -0.11 25.63
N GLY A 852 48.07 -1.31 25.63
CA GLY A 852 47.02 -1.70 24.68
C GLY A 852 46.36 -3.03 25.05
N ALA A 853 45.26 -3.33 24.37
CA ALA A 853 44.52 -4.59 24.51
C ALA A 853 44.34 -5.25 23.14
N VAL A 854 44.31 -6.58 23.08
CA VAL A 854 44.14 -7.37 21.85
C VAL A 854 43.20 -8.54 22.10
N ASP A 855 42.19 -8.68 21.25
CA ASP A 855 41.37 -9.88 21.14
C ASP A 855 41.91 -10.78 20.03
N CYS A 856 42.16 -12.05 20.33
CA CYS A 856 42.56 -13.02 19.32
C CYS A 856 41.95 -14.40 19.57
N ARG A 857 41.88 -15.22 18.53
CA ARG A 857 41.44 -16.61 18.63
C ARG A 857 42.65 -17.53 18.62
N ALA A 858 42.76 -18.35 19.65
CA ALA A 858 43.85 -19.30 19.82
C ALA A 858 43.37 -20.74 19.64
N LEU A 859 44.24 -21.56 19.05
CA LEU A 859 44.10 -23.01 18.98
C LEU A 859 45.10 -23.62 19.96
N PHE A 860 44.59 -24.39 20.91
CA PHE A 860 45.37 -25.18 21.86
C PHE A 860 45.37 -26.64 21.43
N VAL A 861 46.49 -27.30 21.62
CA VAL A 861 46.64 -28.72 21.27
C VAL A 861 47.20 -29.49 22.46
N LYS A 862 46.69 -30.71 22.67
CA LYS A 862 47.21 -31.61 23.68
C LYS A 862 48.29 -32.50 23.06
N ARG A 863 49.48 -32.51 23.66
CA ARG A 863 50.63 -33.35 23.30
C ARG A 863 51.16 -34.01 24.55
N ASP A 864 51.30 -35.33 24.51
CA ASP A 864 51.78 -36.13 25.65
C ASP A 864 51.05 -35.83 26.98
N GLY A 865 49.75 -35.55 26.89
CA GLY A 865 48.89 -35.24 28.04
C GLY A 865 48.92 -33.79 28.52
N GLN A 866 49.70 -32.90 27.88
CA GLN A 866 49.79 -31.48 28.23
C GLN A 866 49.23 -30.58 27.13
N TRP A 867 48.48 -29.54 27.52
CA TRP A 867 48.03 -28.51 26.60
C TRP A 867 49.17 -27.54 26.29
N LEU A 868 49.29 -27.15 25.02
CA LEU A 868 50.27 -26.22 24.47
C LEU A 868 49.62 -25.21 23.53
#